data_AF-A0AB39PNX0-F1
#
_entry.id   AF-A0AB39PNX0-F1
#
_cell.length_a   1.000
_cell.length_b   1.000
_cell.length_c   1.000
_cell.angle_alpha   90.00
_cell.angle_beta   90.00
_cell.angle_gamma   90.00
#
_symmetry.space_group_name_H-M   'P 1'
#
loop_
_entity.id
_entity.type
_entity.pdbx_description
1 polymer ?
#
loop_
_entity_poly.entity_id
_entity_poly.type
_entity_poly.pdbx_seq_one_letter_code
_entity_poly.pdbx_strand_id
1 'polypeptide(L)'
;MPESISRRSVLAGIAAMTVAATTGSLAVATPAYAATAAIPLPLLPLRIPKVDLGLEQQPDSKVQWLQDAKLGMFIHWGPYAGPAKGEWWMHNAPITPANYQKYVTDATGEQFTADAYDPAAWAQLAKDFGAKYTTLTTRHHDGFALWPLNHPNAWSSGQAPLKRDFVKDYVAAVRAAGLKVGLYYSPIDWRYPGYYDVTGTNCAANPWGYTTDPAHKENARIMKTEVYESIKELVTQYGVIDDLWWDGGWVAEKGSDADGAFFWEPGQFRDGANQWPVDATYGDTDAGGKPLGLMGMVRKHQPDIVATSRSGWMGDYDSEEGSSVPTGAIRTGKVTEKVFTVGSSWGYNSDAKVMSYGTAMNVLVNCWIRNMTVMVNVGPDRHGTVPTAQAGLLRQIGTFMTACGQSIYGTRGGPWNPLDGQYGFTYKDNTFYSHLLPGYSGTTFTTPSIGDAQVTRVFDVRSGANLTYSVAGDGRITINGIDRSTHPQDSVVGVTLDRPVQPADIAAGRTVTADSEETSKGNTASKAVDGSTATRWCAVNGSTGHWLKVDLGSTRSLTGTRIAWELDKTNYRYKIEGSTDNSTWTALVDNTTTTSTSQVQTAVSQTQARYVRVTVTGLPAGVYASIRNLEVYDRPFTADLGTYKVINRNSGKALDVSNASTADGATLIQWPYGGGTNQQWNLLPNTDGSFRLANVKSGKLLQSPDSTQGATLAQASDNGGDNQWWKLVPSATSGYHRLINVRTGWCADVKDASTADGTNVIQWPDAGGANQDWQIVSL
;
A
#
# COMPACT_ATOMS: atom_id res chain seq x y z
N MET A 1 -16.68 -51.34 -41.24
CA MET A 1 -15.68 -51.20 -40.16
C MET A 1 -14.35 -51.61 -40.77
N PRO A 2 -13.25 -50.85 -40.72
CA PRO A 2 -12.87 -49.73 -39.85
C PRO A 2 -12.44 -48.47 -40.69
N GLU A 3 -11.68 -47.56 -40.07
CA GLU A 3 -10.66 -46.66 -40.65
C GLU A 3 -10.87 -45.13 -40.69
N SER A 4 -9.80 -44.48 -40.22
CA SER A 4 -9.46 -43.06 -40.17
C SER A 4 -9.43 -42.38 -41.53
N ILE A 5 -9.84 -41.12 -41.59
CA ILE A 5 -9.57 -40.25 -42.74
C ILE A 5 -8.62 -39.11 -42.33
N SER A 6 -7.46 -39.16 -42.97
CA SER A 6 -6.33 -38.24 -42.88
C SER A 6 -6.51 -36.95 -43.71
N ARG A 7 -5.61 -35.98 -43.44
CA ARG A 7 -5.22 -34.83 -44.27
C ARG A 7 -5.19 -35.13 -45.78
N ARG A 8 -6.29 -34.92 -46.50
CA ARG A 8 -6.35 -34.60 -47.95
C ARG A 8 -7.79 -34.35 -48.40
N SER A 9 -8.19 -33.09 -48.34
CA SER A 9 -9.34 -32.53 -49.03
C SER A 9 -9.11 -31.01 -49.13
N VAL A 10 -9.01 -30.33 -50.26
CA VAL A 10 -9.06 -30.65 -51.69
C VAL A 10 -8.29 -29.51 -52.37
N LEU A 11 -7.34 -29.84 -53.25
CA LEU A 11 -6.64 -28.92 -54.16
C LEU A 11 -6.89 -29.47 -55.57
N ALA A 12 -7.62 -28.75 -56.41
CA ALA A 12 -7.51 -28.77 -57.89
C ALA A 12 -8.44 -27.72 -58.51
N GLY A 13 -7.85 -26.81 -59.30
CA GLY A 13 -8.60 -25.86 -60.14
C GLY A 13 -7.81 -24.60 -60.53
N ILE A 14 -6.68 -24.74 -61.24
CA ILE A 14 -5.89 -23.64 -61.83
C ILE A 14 -6.20 -23.55 -63.33
N ALA A 15 -6.42 -22.33 -63.83
CA ALA A 15 -5.95 -21.72 -65.11
C ALA A 15 -6.94 -20.62 -65.54
N ALA A 16 -6.59 -19.48 -66.16
CA ALA A 16 -5.36 -18.72 -66.36
C ALA A 16 -5.84 -17.40 -67.05
N MET A 17 -5.31 -16.24 -66.69
CA MET A 17 -5.02 -15.17 -67.66
C MET A 17 -4.24 -14.01 -67.01
N THR A 18 -3.03 -13.84 -67.49
CA THR A 18 -2.08 -12.75 -67.26
C THR A 18 -2.57 -11.48 -67.98
N VAL A 19 -2.38 -10.28 -67.40
CA VAL A 19 -1.80 -9.07 -68.04
C VAL A 19 -1.83 -7.87 -67.07
N ALA A 20 -0.72 -7.13 -67.12
CA ALA A 20 -0.47 -5.75 -66.68
C ALA A 20 -0.26 -5.46 -65.18
N ALA A 21 1.02 -5.42 -64.82
CA ALA A 21 1.52 -4.71 -63.66
C ALA A 21 1.26 -3.20 -63.78
N THR A 22 0.52 -2.66 -62.81
CA THR A 22 0.69 -1.27 -62.37
C THR A 22 1.16 -1.30 -60.93
N THR A 23 2.39 -0.83 -60.73
CA THR A 23 2.99 -0.56 -59.43
C THR A 23 2.23 0.59 -58.76
N GLY A 24 1.13 0.25 -58.09
CA GLY A 24 0.50 1.10 -57.11
C GLY A 24 0.97 0.66 -55.74
N SER A 25 1.88 1.43 -55.14
CA SER A 25 2.24 1.31 -53.74
C SER A 25 0.97 1.39 -52.91
N LEU A 26 0.44 0.24 -52.48
CA LEU A 26 -0.54 0.19 -51.41
C LEU A 26 0.21 0.62 -50.16
N ALA A 27 0.19 1.93 -49.91
CA ALA A 27 0.46 2.47 -48.59
C ALA A 27 -0.46 1.71 -47.63
N VAL A 28 0.11 0.77 -46.88
CA VAL A 28 -0.51 0.26 -45.68
C VAL A 28 -0.78 1.49 -44.86
N ALA A 29 -2.05 1.90 -44.80
CA ALA A 29 -2.46 2.98 -43.93
C ALA A 29 -2.10 2.53 -42.51
N THR A 30 -0.98 3.05 -42.01
CA THR A 30 -0.73 3.18 -40.58
C THR A 30 -2.02 3.70 -39.97
N PRO A 31 -2.61 3.04 -38.96
CA PRO A 31 -3.76 3.62 -38.29
C PRO A 31 -3.31 4.99 -37.79
N ALA A 32 -3.89 6.04 -38.37
CA ALA A 32 -3.77 7.38 -37.86
C ALA A 32 -4.50 7.36 -36.52
N TYR A 33 -3.76 7.07 -35.45
CA TYR A 33 -4.21 7.48 -34.14
C TYR A 33 -4.17 9.00 -34.17
N ALA A 34 -5.35 9.58 -34.33
CA ALA A 34 -5.55 11.00 -34.16
C ALA A 34 -5.02 11.34 -32.77
N ALA A 35 -4.01 12.19 -32.75
CA ALA A 35 -3.59 12.96 -31.59
C ALA A 35 -4.69 13.96 -31.20
N THR A 36 -5.88 13.48 -30.83
CA THR A 36 -6.68 14.20 -29.85
C THR A 36 -5.95 13.97 -28.53
N ALA A 37 -5.50 15.06 -27.90
CA ALA A 37 -4.69 15.06 -26.68
C ALA A 37 -5.38 14.29 -25.53
N ALA A 38 -5.27 12.96 -25.55
CA ALA A 38 -5.78 12.11 -24.50
C ALA A 38 -5.06 12.50 -23.21
N ILE A 39 -5.84 12.78 -22.16
CA ILE A 39 -5.29 13.15 -20.86
C ILE A 39 -4.49 11.94 -20.36
N PRO A 40 -3.18 12.11 -20.03
CA PRO A 40 -2.37 10.99 -19.62
C PRO A 40 -2.86 10.40 -18.28
N LEU A 41 -2.76 9.08 -18.14
CA LEU A 41 -3.23 8.35 -16.95
C LEU A 41 -2.12 8.27 -15.88
N PRO A 42 -2.45 8.42 -14.58
CA PRO A 42 -1.44 8.34 -13.52
C PRO A 42 -0.94 6.89 -13.33
N LEU A 43 0.38 6.70 -13.36
CA LEU A 43 1.00 5.42 -13.00
C LEU A 43 0.97 5.21 -11.49
N LEU A 44 0.58 4.02 -11.02
CA LEU A 44 0.75 3.70 -9.60
C LEU A 44 2.24 3.60 -9.23
N PRO A 45 2.68 4.19 -8.10
CA PRO A 45 4.04 4.03 -7.60
C PRO A 45 4.42 2.57 -7.36
N LEU A 46 5.66 2.22 -7.69
CA LEU A 46 6.21 0.88 -7.46
C LEU A 46 6.52 0.65 -5.98
N ARG A 47 6.19 -0.55 -5.49
CA ARG A 47 6.72 -1.03 -4.21
C ARG A 47 8.10 -1.64 -4.47
N ILE A 48 9.13 -1.11 -3.82
CA ILE A 48 10.48 -1.68 -3.86
C ILE A 48 10.74 -2.34 -2.50
N PRO A 49 10.94 -3.68 -2.44
CA PRO A 49 11.28 -4.36 -1.19
C PRO A 49 12.53 -3.76 -0.55
N LYS A 50 12.47 -3.56 0.77
CA LYS A 50 13.55 -3.02 1.58
C LYS A 50 14.16 -4.10 2.46
N VAL A 51 15.41 -3.90 2.86
CA VAL A 51 16.11 -4.73 3.84
C VAL A 51 16.17 -3.97 5.15
N ASP A 52 15.73 -4.60 6.22
CA ASP A 52 15.81 -4.09 7.59
C ASP A 52 16.19 -5.22 8.55
N LEU A 53 17.03 -4.91 9.54
CA LEU A 53 17.60 -5.86 10.49
C LEU A 53 18.24 -7.12 9.85
N GLY A 54 18.71 -7.00 8.60
CA GLY A 54 19.30 -8.11 7.83
C GLY A 54 18.28 -9.04 7.16
N LEU A 55 16.99 -8.66 7.14
CA LEU A 55 15.91 -9.39 6.50
C LEU A 55 15.23 -8.53 5.43
N GLU A 56 15.02 -9.09 4.25
CA GLU A 56 14.31 -8.43 3.15
C GLU A 56 12.79 -8.59 3.31
N GLN A 57 12.05 -7.53 2.97
CA GLN A 57 10.61 -7.61 2.80
C GLN A 57 10.23 -8.59 1.69
N GLN A 58 9.06 -9.21 1.81
CA GLN A 58 8.51 -10.08 0.79
C GLN A 58 8.33 -9.36 -0.54
N PRO A 59 8.57 -10.03 -1.68
CA PRO A 59 8.26 -9.49 -2.99
C PRO A 59 6.74 -9.32 -3.17
N ASP A 60 6.33 -8.49 -4.12
CA ASP A 60 4.90 -8.26 -4.41
C ASP A 60 4.14 -9.56 -4.68
N SER A 61 4.77 -10.55 -5.32
CA SER A 61 4.15 -11.86 -5.58
C SER A 61 3.76 -12.65 -4.31
N LYS A 62 4.38 -12.35 -3.16
CA LYS A 62 4.08 -12.99 -1.88
C LYS A 62 3.10 -12.16 -1.04
N VAL A 63 3.10 -10.83 -1.20
CA VAL A 63 2.14 -9.92 -0.51
C VAL A 63 0.82 -9.78 -1.30
N GLN A 64 0.82 -10.09 -2.60
CA GLN A 64 -0.31 -9.88 -3.50
C GLN A 64 -1.59 -10.57 -3.02
N TRP A 65 -1.50 -11.76 -2.42
CA TRP A 65 -2.69 -12.46 -1.94
C TRP A 65 -3.47 -11.61 -0.92
N LEU A 66 -2.79 -10.84 -0.07
CA LEU A 66 -3.40 -9.99 0.96
C LEU A 66 -4.13 -8.83 0.28
N GLN A 67 -3.47 -8.19 -0.70
CA GLN A 67 -4.06 -7.13 -1.51
C GLN A 67 -5.26 -7.60 -2.35
N ASP A 68 -5.26 -8.85 -2.78
CA ASP A 68 -6.36 -9.45 -3.55
C ASP A 68 -7.51 -9.91 -2.63
N ALA A 69 -7.18 -10.37 -1.42
CA ALA A 69 -8.12 -10.76 -0.38
C ALA A 69 -8.98 -9.60 0.12
N LYS A 70 -8.37 -8.41 0.30
CA LYS A 70 -8.97 -7.15 0.80
C LYS A 70 -9.58 -7.15 2.20
N LEU A 71 -10.14 -8.27 2.65
CA LEU A 71 -10.98 -8.36 3.83
C LEU A 71 -10.59 -9.57 4.69
N GLY A 72 -10.24 -9.30 5.94
CA GLY A 72 -9.93 -10.29 6.97
C GLY A 72 -10.83 -10.17 8.21
N MET A 73 -10.86 -11.22 9.02
CA MET A 73 -11.52 -11.20 10.34
C MET A 73 -10.50 -11.41 11.46
N PHE A 74 -10.44 -10.49 12.41
CA PHE A 74 -9.60 -10.61 13.60
C PHE A 74 -10.39 -11.21 14.76
N ILE A 75 -9.73 -12.02 15.60
CA ILE A 75 -10.31 -12.63 16.79
C ILE A 75 -9.42 -12.35 18.00
N HIS A 76 -9.90 -11.49 18.90
CA HIS A 76 -9.29 -11.26 20.20
C HIS A 76 -10.01 -12.07 21.28
N TRP A 77 -9.37 -13.16 21.72
CA TRP A 77 -9.94 -14.09 22.69
C TRP A 77 -8.87 -14.62 23.64
N GLY A 78 -9.20 -14.66 24.93
CA GLY A 78 -8.29 -15.06 26.00
C GLY A 78 -8.91 -14.82 27.38
N PRO A 79 -8.14 -14.97 28.46
CA PRO A 79 -8.63 -14.84 29.84
C PRO A 79 -9.37 -13.53 30.13
N TYR A 80 -9.00 -12.44 29.47
CA TYR A 80 -9.69 -11.14 29.55
C TYR A 80 -11.18 -11.20 29.16
N ALA A 81 -11.63 -12.19 28.41
CA ALA A 81 -13.05 -12.38 28.09
C ALA A 81 -13.87 -12.78 29.33
N GLY A 82 -13.23 -13.36 30.35
CA GLY A 82 -13.82 -13.74 31.64
C GLY A 82 -14.45 -12.56 32.40
N PRO A 83 -13.65 -11.56 32.83
CA PRO A 83 -14.17 -10.35 33.47
C PRO A 83 -14.93 -9.43 32.51
N ALA A 84 -14.82 -9.64 31.19
CA ALA A 84 -15.54 -8.90 30.16
C ALA A 84 -15.34 -7.37 30.23
N LYS A 85 -14.09 -6.93 30.46
CA LYS A 85 -13.68 -5.51 30.52
C LYS A 85 -12.66 -5.12 29.45
N GLY A 86 -12.49 -5.95 28.41
CA GLY A 86 -11.48 -5.77 27.37
C GLY A 86 -10.11 -6.33 27.76
N GLU A 87 -9.27 -6.49 26.75
CA GLU A 87 -7.96 -7.15 26.78
C GLU A 87 -6.90 -6.44 27.65
N TRP A 88 -7.04 -5.12 27.84
CA TRP A 88 -6.17 -4.33 28.72
C TRP A 88 -6.58 -4.35 30.21
N TRP A 89 -7.57 -5.16 30.61
CA TRP A 89 -8.10 -5.16 31.97
C TRP A 89 -7.03 -5.44 33.04
N MET A 90 -6.10 -6.38 32.79
CA MET A 90 -5.02 -6.68 33.73
C MET A 90 -4.20 -5.43 34.07
N HIS A 91 -3.86 -4.64 33.05
CA HIS A 91 -3.09 -3.40 33.16
C HIS A 91 -3.91 -2.26 33.77
N ASN A 92 -5.13 -2.04 33.28
CA ASN A 92 -5.95 -0.88 33.66
C ASN A 92 -6.53 -0.98 35.08
N ALA A 93 -6.70 -2.19 35.62
CA ALA A 93 -7.15 -2.46 36.99
C ALA A 93 -6.03 -2.93 37.93
N PRO A 94 -4.78 -2.52 37.65
CA PRO A 94 -3.52 -3.14 38.09
C PRO A 94 -3.62 -4.53 38.76
N ILE A 95 -4.20 -5.50 38.06
CA ILE A 95 -4.40 -6.85 38.59
C ILE A 95 -3.06 -7.58 38.54
N THR A 96 -2.60 -8.08 39.69
CA THR A 96 -1.35 -8.85 39.73
C THR A 96 -1.46 -10.13 38.90
N PRO A 97 -0.38 -10.63 38.29
CA PRO A 97 -0.40 -11.86 37.50
C PRO A 97 -1.06 -13.06 38.24
N ALA A 98 -0.75 -13.22 39.53
CA ALA A 98 -1.33 -14.28 40.35
C ALA A 98 -2.85 -14.15 40.56
N ASN A 99 -3.38 -12.92 40.66
CA ASN A 99 -4.83 -12.71 40.73
C ASN A 99 -5.47 -12.85 39.35
N TYR A 100 -4.78 -12.47 38.28
CA TYR A 100 -5.30 -12.58 36.92
C TYR A 100 -5.44 -14.04 36.47
N GLN A 101 -4.53 -14.93 36.89
CA GLN A 101 -4.61 -16.38 36.67
C GLN A 101 -5.91 -17.01 37.19
N LYS A 102 -6.54 -16.42 38.21
CA LYS A 102 -7.81 -16.89 38.77
C LYS A 102 -8.97 -16.81 37.80
N TYR A 103 -8.90 -15.91 36.80
CA TYR A 103 -9.87 -15.91 35.70
C TYR A 103 -9.81 -17.18 34.85
N VAL A 104 -8.77 -18.01 34.96
CA VAL A 104 -8.71 -19.32 34.32
C VAL A 104 -8.99 -20.44 35.34
N THR A 105 -8.43 -20.36 36.55
CA THR A 105 -8.46 -21.49 37.51
C THR A 105 -9.68 -21.52 38.43
N ASP A 106 -10.21 -20.37 38.83
CA ASP A 106 -11.24 -20.31 39.86
C ASP A 106 -12.62 -20.43 39.23
N ALA A 107 -13.45 -21.31 39.80
CA ALA A 107 -14.81 -21.56 39.32
C ALA A 107 -15.76 -20.40 39.70
N THR A 108 -15.65 -19.27 39.00
CA THR A 108 -16.45 -18.06 39.22
C THR A 108 -17.29 -17.68 37.99
N GLY A 109 -18.18 -16.70 38.16
CA GLY A 109 -18.93 -16.10 37.05
C GLY A 109 -18.05 -15.35 36.03
N GLU A 110 -16.77 -15.15 36.32
CA GLU A 110 -15.79 -14.49 35.46
C GLU A 110 -14.75 -15.49 34.93
N GLN A 111 -14.92 -16.79 35.17
CA GLN A 111 -14.01 -17.80 34.65
C GLN A 111 -14.05 -17.85 33.12
N PHE A 112 -12.88 -17.87 32.50
CA PHE A 112 -12.64 -18.23 31.11
C PHE A 112 -12.74 -19.74 30.95
N THR A 113 -13.90 -20.21 30.50
CA THR A 113 -14.25 -21.63 30.45
C THR A 113 -14.02 -22.25 29.08
N ALA A 114 -14.16 -21.48 28.00
CA ALA A 114 -14.04 -21.96 26.62
C ALA A 114 -14.93 -23.17 26.27
N ASP A 115 -16.02 -23.39 27.02
CA ASP A 115 -16.90 -24.56 26.97
C ASP A 115 -17.82 -24.58 25.75
N ALA A 116 -18.00 -23.44 25.09
CA ALA A 116 -18.72 -23.29 23.82
C ALA A 116 -17.78 -22.96 22.64
N TYR A 117 -16.47 -23.16 22.79
CA TYR A 117 -15.51 -22.90 21.71
C TYR A 117 -15.75 -23.82 20.51
N ASP A 118 -16.14 -23.20 19.39
CA ASP A 118 -16.32 -23.82 18.08
C ASP A 118 -15.63 -22.98 16.98
N PRO A 119 -14.41 -23.35 16.57
CA PRO A 119 -13.68 -22.61 15.55
C PRO A 119 -14.27 -22.81 14.15
N ALA A 120 -15.09 -23.85 13.92
CA ALA A 120 -15.82 -23.99 12.66
C ALA A 120 -16.93 -22.94 12.55
N ALA A 121 -17.61 -22.60 13.66
CA ALA A 121 -18.56 -21.49 13.70
C ALA A 121 -17.86 -20.14 13.44
N TRP A 122 -16.65 -19.93 13.98
CA TRP A 122 -15.86 -18.73 13.69
C TRP A 122 -15.46 -18.66 12.21
N ALA A 123 -14.94 -19.75 11.65
CA ALA A 123 -14.58 -19.81 10.23
C ALA A 123 -15.81 -19.63 9.32
N GLN A 124 -16.98 -20.15 9.70
CA GLN A 124 -18.22 -19.92 8.98
C GLN A 124 -18.66 -18.45 9.06
N LEU A 125 -18.55 -17.79 10.23
CA LEU A 125 -18.83 -16.36 10.35
C LEU A 125 -17.90 -15.53 9.44
N ALA A 126 -16.61 -15.87 9.37
CA ALA A 126 -15.68 -15.22 8.46
C ALA A 126 -16.11 -15.36 6.99
N LYS A 127 -16.59 -16.54 6.58
CA LYS A 127 -17.15 -16.77 5.24
C LYS A 127 -18.42 -15.98 4.99
N ASP A 128 -19.35 -15.97 5.95
CA ASP A 128 -20.59 -15.21 5.86
C ASP A 128 -20.30 -13.70 5.73
N PHE A 129 -19.27 -13.22 6.42
CA PHE A 129 -18.76 -11.85 6.34
C PHE A 129 -18.11 -11.52 4.98
N GLY A 130 -17.59 -12.54 4.28
CA GLY A 130 -16.87 -12.41 3.02
C GLY A 130 -15.35 -12.40 3.15
N ALA A 131 -14.82 -12.49 4.37
CA ALA A 131 -13.38 -12.50 4.60
C ALA A 131 -12.66 -13.64 3.85
N LYS A 132 -11.40 -13.41 3.50
CA LYS A 132 -10.52 -14.40 2.82
C LYS A 132 -9.42 -14.94 3.71
N TYR A 133 -9.23 -14.32 4.87
CA TYR A 133 -8.29 -14.72 5.90
C TYR A 133 -8.85 -14.38 7.27
N THR A 134 -8.31 -15.03 8.28
CA THR A 134 -8.63 -14.74 9.68
C THR A 134 -7.34 -14.72 10.48
N THR A 135 -7.29 -13.91 11.53
CA THR A 135 -6.15 -13.83 12.44
C THR A 135 -6.62 -14.04 13.88
N LEU A 136 -6.00 -14.98 14.60
CA LEU A 136 -6.32 -15.28 16.00
C LEU A 136 -5.21 -14.79 16.94
N THR A 137 -5.59 -14.14 18.03
CA THR A 137 -4.70 -13.86 19.18
C THR A 137 -4.19 -15.16 19.81
N THR A 138 -3.01 -15.64 19.40
CA THR A 138 -2.42 -16.85 20.01
C THR A 138 -1.96 -16.58 21.43
N ARG A 139 -1.41 -15.39 21.66
CA ARG A 139 -1.01 -14.83 22.96
C ARG A 139 -1.17 -13.32 22.92
N HIS A 140 -1.83 -12.74 23.93
CA HIS A 140 -1.93 -11.28 24.12
C HIS A 140 -0.95 -10.81 25.20
N HIS A 141 -0.97 -9.52 25.55
CA HIS A 141 -0.08 -8.90 26.53
C HIS A 141 -0.16 -9.52 27.94
N ASP A 142 -1.26 -10.20 28.28
CA ASP A 142 -1.43 -10.92 29.55
C ASP A 142 -0.51 -12.15 29.68
N GLY A 143 0.10 -12.58 28.58
CA GLY A 143 1.03 -13.71 28.51
C GLY A 143 0.37 -15.09 28.42
N PHE A 144 -0.97 -15.18 28.30
CA PHE A 144 -1.65 -16.47 28.19
C PHE A 144 -1.57 -17.06 26.79
N ALA A 145 -0.96 -18.24 26.65
CA ALA A 145 -0.88 -18.95 25.38
C ALA A 145 -2.13 -19.82 25.13
N LEU A 146 -2.80 -19.61 23.99
CA LEU A 146 -3.95 -20.41 23.52
C LEU A 146 -3.55 -21.81 22.98
N TRP A 147 -2.32 -22.23 23.21
CA TRP A 147 -1.82 -23.57 22.87
C TRP A 147 -0.94 -24.13 24.00
N PRO A 148 -0.60 -25.43 24.03
CA PRO A 148 0.24 -26.03 25.07
C PRO A 148 1.72 -25.65 24.89
N LEU A 149 2.07 -24.39 25.18
CA LEU A 149 3.45 -23.89 25.14
C LEU A 149 4.37 -24.67 26.08
N ASN A 150 5.51 -25.16 25.57
CA ASN A 150 6.42 -26.02 26.33
C ASN A 150 7.42 -25.30 27.23
N HIS A 151 7.52 -23.96 27.14
CA HIS A 151 8.46 -23.19 27.95
C HIS A 151 8.21 -23.42 29.47
N PRO A 152 9.25 -23.57 30.30
CA PRO A 152 9.08 -23.86 31.74
C PRO A 152 8.24 -22.85 32.53
N ASN A 153 8.19 -21.59 32.09
CA ASN A 153 7.37 -20.54 32.71
C ASN A 153 6.04 -20.29 31.99
N ALA A 154 5.63 -21.17 31.08
CA ALA A 154 4.42 -21.00 30.31
C ALA A 154 3.17 -20.93 31.21
N TRP A 155 2.30 -19.98 30.91
CA TRP A 155 0.92 -19.96 31.37
C TRP A 155 0.02 -20.18 30.15
N SER A 156 -0.67 -21.32 30.08
CA SER A 156 -1.26 -21.75 28.83
C SER A 156 -2.50 -22.62 28.96
N SER A 157 -3.27 -22.68 27.87
CA SER A 157 -4.45 -23.52 27.71
C SER A 157 -4.18 -25.03 27.73
N GLY A 158 -2.92 -25.45 27.56
CA GLY A 158 -2.50 -26.84 27.75
C GLY A 158 -2.60 -27.32 29.20
N GLN A 159 -2.65 -26.40 30.16
CA GLN A 159 -2.72 -26.69 31.59
C GLN A 159 -4.18 -26.86 32.06
N ALA A 160 -4.37 -27.44 33.25
CA ALA A 160 -5.69 -27.48 33.88
C ALA A 160 -6.18 -26.05 34.19
N PRO A 161 -7.50 -25.76 34.07
CA PRO A 161 -8.59 -26.70 33.80
C PRO A 161 -8.87 -26.96 32.30
N LEU A 162 -8.27 -26.21 31.38
CA LEU A 162 -8.65 -26.20 29.96
C LEU A 162 -8.14 -27.42 29.18
N LYS A 163 -6.85 -27.77 29.34
CA LYS A 163 -6.18 -28.93 28.70
C LYS A 163 -6.46 -29.08 27.21
N ARG A 164 -6.41 -27.99 26.44
CA ARG A 164 -6.75 -27.96 25.01
C ARG A 164 -5.78 -27.09 24.22
N ASP A 165 -5.51 -27.47 22.98
CA ASP A 165 -4.80 -26.64 22.00
C ASP A 165 -5.81 -25.93 21.11
N PHE A 166 -6.15 -24.68 21.44
CA PHE A 166 -7.11 -23.90 20.67
C PHE A 166 -6.52 -23.40 19.34
N VAL A 167 -5.20 -23.18 19.26
CA VAL A 167 -4.56 -22.75 18.02
C VAL A 167 -4.64 -23.85 16.96
N LYS A 168 -4.41 -25.11 17.33
CA LYS A 168 -4.50 -26.25 16.41
C LYS A 168 -5.90 -26.41 15.82
N ASP A 169 -6.92 -26.36 16.67
CA ASP A 169 -8.32 -26.50 16.24
C ASP A 169 -8.75 -25.32 15.34
N TYR A 170 -8.31 -24.10 15.68
CA TYR A 170 -8.51 -22.91 14.87
C TYR A 170 -7.89 -23.04 13.48
N VAL A 171 -6.60 -23.38 13.40
CA VAL A 171 -5.88 -23.54 12.13
C VAL A 171 -6.58 -24.57 11.24
N ALA A 172 -6.96 -25.72 11.82
CA ALA A 172 -7.66 -26.77 11.08
C ALA A 172 -9.00 -26.29 10.52
N ALA A 173 -9.82 -25.61 11.32
CA ALA A 173 -11.12 -25.11 10.91
C ALA A 173 -11.03 -24.03 9.82
N VAL A 174 -10.11 -23.08 9.96
CA VAL A 174 -9.88 -22.00 8.98
C VAL A 174 -9.38 -22.56 7.64
N ARG A 175 -8.46 -23.53 7.67
CA ARG A 175 -8.00 -24.23 6.47
C ARG A 175 -9.12 -25.03 5.80
N ALA A 176 -9.92 -25.77 6.58
CA ALA A 176 -11.07 -26.50 6.06
C ALA A 176 -12.13 -25.58 5.42
N ALA A 177 -12.23 -24.34 5.90
CA ALA A 177 -13.10 -23.30 5.34
C ALA A 177 -12.55 -22.67 4.03
N GLY A 178 -11.32 -23.00 3.62
CA GLY A 178 -10.66 -22.45 2.45
C GLY A 178 -10.12 -21.02 2.67
N LEU A 179 -9.91 -20.63 3.92
CA LEU A 179 -9.40 -19.32 4.31
C LEU A 179 -7.89 -19.40 4.58
N LYS A 180 -7.23 -18.25 4.42
CA LYS A 180 -5.85 -18.08 4.88
C LYS A 180 -5.79 -17.90 6.39
N VAL A 181 -4.71 -18.40 6.98
CA VAL A 181 -4.51 -18.47 8.43
C VAL A 181 -3.51 -17.42 8.85
N GLY A 182 -3.95 -16.51 9.70
CA GLY A 182 -3.12 -15.55 10.40
C GLY A 182 -3.02 -15.89 11.88
N LEU A 183 -1.86 -15.59 12.47
CA LEU A 183 -1.63 -15.70 13.91
C LEU A 183 -1.22 -14.33 14.42
N TYR A 184 -1.87 -13.85 15.46
CA TYR A 184 -1.40 -12.71 16.23
C TYR A 184 -0.51 -13.19 17.36
N TYR A 185 0.58 -12.47 17.59
CA TYR A 185 1.47 -12.72 18.69
C TYR A 185 1.98 -11.44 19.32
N SER A 186 1.89 -11.37 20.64
CA SER A 186 2.41 -10.22 21.38
C SER A 186 3.71 -10.53 22.13
N PRO A 187 4.85 -9.84 21.85
CA PRO A 187 6.10 -10.01 22.60
C PRO A 187 6.05 -9.53 24.05
N ILE A 188 5.33 -8.42 24.33
CA ILE A 188 5.06 -7.96 25.70
C ILE A 188 4.37 -9.07 26.52
N ASP A 189 4.75 -9.16 27.78
CA ASP A 189 4.17 -10.09 28.74
C ASP A 189 4.14 -9.47 30.14
N TRP A 190 2.96 -9.04 30.58
CA TRP A 190 2.75 -8.35 31.86
C TRP A 190 3.02 -9.22 33.10
N ARG A 191 3.31 -10.51 32.92
CA ARG A 191 3.76 -11.37 34.03
C ARG A 191 5.19 -11.06 34.46
N TYR A 192 5.96 -10.36 33.63
CA TYR A 192 7.39 -10.13 33.81
C TYR A 192 7.68 -8.66 34.16
N PRO A 193 8.04 -8.35 35.42
CA PRO A 193 8.46 -6.99 35.81
C PRO A 193 9.64 -6.45 34.97
N GLY A 194 10.52 -7.35 34.50
CA GLY A 194 11.67 -7.01 33.68
C GLY A 194 11.32 -6.35 32.34
N TYR A 195 10.08 -6.48 31.86
CA TYR A 195 9.59 -5.74 30.71
C TYR A 195 9.69 -4.21 30.89
N TYR A 196 9.50 -3.71 32.13
CA TYR A 196 9.63 -2.29 32.46
C TYR A 196 11.05 -1.88 32.85
N ASP A 197 11.98 -2.82 32.99
CA ASP A 197 13.36 -2.59 33.48
C ASP A 197 14.34 -3.58 32.82
N VAL A 198 14.38 -3.59 31.49
CA VAL A 198 15.13 -4.59 30.73
C VAL A 198 16.64 -4.58 31.01
N THR A 199 17.18 -3.49 31.58
CA THR A 199 18.58 -3.39 32.01
C THR A 199 18.79 -3.70 33.49
N GLY A 200 17.73 -3.70 34.32
CA GLY A 200 17.82 -3.81 35.77
C GLY A 200 18.37 -2.55 36.46
N THR A 201 18.33 -1.40 35.79
CA THR A 201 18.97 -0.17 36.26
C THR A 201 18.09 1.07 36.16
N ASN A 202 16.95 1.00 35.47
CA ASN A 202 16.07 2.15 35.26
C ASN A 202 14.65 1.69 34.94
N CYS A 203 13.93 1.22 35.96
CA CYS A 203 12.56 0.77 35.81
C CYS A 203 11.64 1.94 35.45
N ALA A 204 10.91 1.79 34.35
CA ALA A 204 9.90 2.74 33.93
C ALA A 204 8.68 2.71 34.86
N ALA A 205 7.98 3.85 34.96
CA ALA A 205 6.70 3.92 35.64
C ALA A 205 5.71 2.92 35.03
N ASN A 206 5.07 2.13 35.89
CA ASN A 206 4.20 1.02 35.54
C ASN A 206 3.03 0.92 36.55
N PRO A 207 1.90 0.31 36.17
CA PRO A 207 0.70 0.30 37.02
C PRO A 207 0.83 -0.61 38.25
N TRP A 208 1.75 -1.58 38.27
CA TRP A 208 1.96 -2.51 39.38
C TRP A 208 2.97 -2.03 40.43
N GLY A 209 3.58 -0.85 40.23
CA GLY A 209 4.52 -0.25 41.17
C GLY A 209 5.88 -0.93 41.24
N TYR A 210 6.30 -1.65 40.19
CA TYR A 210 7.67 -2.18 40.11
C TYR A 210 8.69 -1.05 40.18
N THR A 211 9.80 -1.28 40.88
CA THR A 211 10.93 -0.35 41.03
C THR A 211 12.20 -1.01 40.49
N THR A 212 13.23 -0.21 40.16
CA THR A 212 14.51 -0.74 39.67
C THR A 212 15.05 -1.88 40.53
N ASP A 213 15.34 -3.02 39.89
CA ASP A 213 15.92 -4.20 40.52
C ASP A 213 16.90 -4.86 39.53
N PRO A 214 18.17 -5.11 39.90
CA PRO A 214 19.11 -5.85 39.05
C PRO A 214 18.60 -7.21 38.55
N ALA A 215 17.71 -7.89 39.32
CA ALA A 215 17.09 -9.15 38.92
C ALA A 215 16.14 -9.01 37.72
N HIS A 216 15.63 -7.81 37.45
CA HIS A 216 14.77 -7.53 36.31
C HIS A 216 15.44 -7.79 34.96
N LYS A 217 16.76 -7.64 34.87
CA LYS A 217 17.50 -7.98 33.64
C LYS A 217 17.38 -9.46 33.29
N GLU A 218 17.51 -10.33 34.28
CA GLU A 218 17.37 -11.78 34.07
C GLU A 218 15.91 -12.17 33.84
N ASN A 219 14.98 -11.53 34.57
CA ASN A 219 13.54 -11.68 34.33
C ASN A 219 13.15 -11.32 32.88
N ALA A 220 13.68 -10.23 32.33
CA ALA A 220 13.48 -9.83 30.95
C ALA A 220 14.10 -10.84 29.97
N ARG A 221 15.30 -11.37 30.26
CA ARG A 221 15.94 -12.40 29.44
C ARG A 221 15.09 -13.69 29.37
N ILE A 222 14.47 -14.08 30.48
CA ILE A 222 13.55 -15.23 30.55
C ILE A 222 12.29 -14.97 29.71
N MET A 223 11.66 -13.79 29.87
CA MET A 223 10.51 -13.38 29.03
C MET A 223 10.85 -13.47 27.54
N LYS A 224 12.01 -12.94 27.14
CA LYS A 224 12.48 -13.02 25.75
C LYS A 224 12.68 -14.46 25.30
N THR A 225 13.18 -15.34 26.16
CA THR A 225 13.37 -16.76 25.84
C THR A 225 12.02 -17.45 25.59
N GLU A 226 11.01 -17.15 26.40
CA GLU A 226 9.64 -17.65 26.20
C GLU A 226 9.04 -17.16 24.88
N VAL A 227 9.33 -15.91 24.48
CA VAL A 227 8.90 -15.36 23.19
C VAL A 227 9.52 -16.12 22.02
N TYR A 228 10.83 -16.41 22.09
CA TYR A 228 11.53 -17.15 21.04
C TYR A 228 10.99 -18.58 20.91
N GLU A 229 10.78 -19.28 22.03
CA GLU A 229 10.18 -20.62 22.02
C GLU A 229 8.77 -20.59 21.41
N SER A 230 7.94 -19.64 21.86
CA SER A 230 6.56 -19.49 21.37
C SER A 230 6.53 -19.35 19.85
N ILE A 231 7.36 -18.47 19.31
CA ILE A 231 7.40 -18.22 17.87
C ILE A 231 7.88 -19.44 17.12
N LYS A 232 8.94 -20.10 17.60
CA LYS A 232 9.45 -21.35 17.03
C LYS A 232 8.37 -22.41 16.96
N GLU A 233 7.61 -22.62 18.03
CA GLU A 233 6.49 -23.58 18.04
C GLU A 233 5.40 -23.19 17.04
N LEU A 234 4.96 -21.93 17.04
CA LEU A 234 3.88 -21.44 16.17
C LEU A 234 4.23 -21.61 14.68
N VAL A 235 5.49 -21.34 14.29
CA VAL A 235 5.91 -21.45 12.89
C VAL A 235 6.37 -22.84 12.46
N THR A 236 6.45 -23.82 13.37
CA THR A 236 6.89 -25.19 13.03
C THR A 236 5.83 -26.27 13.26
N GLN A 237 4.88 -26.06 14.17
CA GLN A 237 3.95 -27.11 14.61
C GLN A 237 2.53 -27.00 14.05
N TYR A 238 2.18 -25.85 13.47
CA TYR A 238 0.81 -25.53 13.04
C TYR A 238 0.62 -25.51 11.52
N GLY A 239 1.55 -26.15 10.77
CA GLY A 239 1.50 -26.19 9.31
C GLY A 239 1.84 -24.84 8.67
N VAL A 240 1.30 -24.58 7.47
CA VAL A 240 1.54 -23.30 6.78
C VAL A 240 0.78 -22.20 7.50
N ILE A 241 1.46 -21.08 7.79
CA ILE A 241 0.87 -19.84 8.30
C ILE A 241 1.04 -18.76 7.23
N ASP A 242 -0.05 -18.08 6.86
CA ASP A 242 -0.01 -17.07 5.80
C ASP A 242 0.36 -15.68 6.33
N ASP A 243 -0.06 -15.36 7.55
CA ASP A 243 0.08 -14.04 8.16
C ASP A 243 0.53 -14.13 9.62
N LEU A 244 1.48 -13.27 10.02
CA LEU A 244 1.92 -13.10 11.40
C LEU A 244 1.75 -11.64 11.83
N TRP A 245 0.76 -11.42 12.68
CA TRP A 245 0.38 -10.11 13.17
C TRP A 245 1.04 -9.84 14.52
N TRP A 246 2.14 -9.09 14.51
CA TRP A 246 2.85 -8.72 15.73
C TRP A 246 2.14 -7.63 16.50
N ASP A 247 2.34 -7.57 17.82
CA ASP A 247 1.86 -6.46 18.63
C ASP A 247 2.61 -6.28 19.94
N GLY A 248 2.97 -5.06 20.30
CA GLY A 248 3.70 -4.82 21.53
C GLY A 248 5.18 -5.17 21.44
N GLY A 249 5.80 -4.80 20.32
CA GLY A 249 7.25 -4.79 20.16
C GLY A 249 7.93 -3.64 20.92
N TRP A 250 7.18 -2.64 21.36
CA TRP A 250 7.69 -1.61 22.26
C TRP A 250 8.19 -2.21 23.59
N VAL A 251 9.08 -1.50 24.28
CA VAL A 251 9.60 -1.88 25.59
C VAL A 251 9.06 -0.90 26.63
N ALA A 252 8.59 -1.43 27.76
CA ALA A 252 8.02 -0.65 28.86
C ALA A 252 6.85 0.27 28.47
N GLU A 253 6.12 -0.06 27.38
CA GLU A 253 5.02 0.78 26.84
C GLU A 253 5.47 2.21 26.49
N LYS A 254 6.72 2.34 26.04
CA LYS A 254 7.32 3.60 25.59
C LYS A 254 7.88 3.47 24.18
N GLY A 255 7.85 4.59 23.47
CA GLY A 255 8.40 4.69 22.12
C GLY A 255 7.57 3.92 21.09
N SER A 256 8.20 3.68 19.95
CA SER A 256 7.69 2.86 18.86
C SER A 256 8.15 1.40 18.99
N ASP A 257 7.52 0.49 18.23
CA ASP A 257 7.99 -0.89 18.12
C ASP A 257 9.47 -0.97 17.66
N ALA A 258 9.87 -0.08 16.74
CA ALA A 258 11.25 0.02 16.27
C ALA A 258 12.23 0.43 17.39
N ASP A 259 11.80 1.24 18.35
CA ASP A 259 12.62 1.61 19.51
C ASP A 259 12.85 0.41 20.44
N GLY A 260 11.95 -0.57 20.45
CA GLY A 260 12.09 -1.82 21.20
C GLY A 260 12.91 -2.90 20.49
N ALA A 261 13.22 -2.72 19.20
CA ALA A 261 13.88 -3.73 18.37
C ALA A 261 15.23 -4.18 18.94
N PHE A 262 16.00 -3.31 19.61
CA PHE A 262 17.29 -3.71 20.21
C PHE A 262 17.15 -4.88 21.20
N PHE A 263 15.99 -5.01 21.85
CA PHE A 263 15.71 -6.06 22.82
C PHE A 263 15.18 -7.32 22.12
N TRP A 264 14.22 -7.21 21.21
CA TRP A 264 13.59 -8.35 20.54
C TRP A 264 14.39 -8.89 19.35
N GLU A 265 14.90 -7.98 18.54
CA GLU A 265 15.45 -8.16 17.19
C GLU A 265 16.81 -7.44 17.07
N PRO A 266 17.86 -7.92 17.75
CA PRO A 266 19.12 -7.18 17.93
C PRO A 266 20.00 -7.15 16.66
N GLY A 267 19.42 -7.04 15.47
CA GLY A 267 20.06 -7.12 14.14
C GLY A 267 21.38 -6.36 14.14
N GLN A 268 22.53 -7.01 14.00
CA GLN A 268 22.90 -7.74 12.80
C GLN A 268 23.31 -9.19 13.08
N PHE A 269 22.40 -9.92 13.76
CA PHE A 269 22.54 -11.30 14.22
C PHE A 269 23.60 -11.43 15.32
N ARG A 270 23.30 -10.80 16.46
CA ARG A 270 23.92 -10.99 17.78
C ARG A 270 25.45 -11.05 17.76
N ASP A 271 26.04 -9.86 17.86
CA ASP A 271 27.37 -9.65 18.43
C ASP A 271 27.57 -10.51 19.71
N GLY A 272 28.78 -11.05 19.91
CA GLY A 272 29.17 -11.73 21.16
C GLY A 272 29.05 -10.84 22.40
N ALA A 273 28.91 -9.52 22.22
CA ALA A 273 28.59 -8.54 23.26
C ALA A 273 27.09 -8.40 23.59
N ASN A 274 26.21 -9.26 23.05
CA ASN A 274 24.76 -9.14 23.27
C ASN A 274 24.39 -9.26 24.75
N GLN A 275 23.76 -8.20 25.28
CA GLN A 275 23.44 -8.09 26.71
C GLN A 275 22.23 -8.95 27.16
N TRP A 276 21.48 -9.57 26.24
CA TRP A 276 20.27 -10.36 26.52
C TRP A 276 20.24 -11.69 25.77
N PRO A 277 21.19 -12.63 26.02
CA PRO A 277 21.31 -13.92 25.34
C PRO A 277 19.99 -14.72 25.34
N VAL A 278 19.68 -15.34 24.20
CA VAL A 278 18.64 -16.38 24.10
C VAL A 278 19.41 -17.68 23.96
N ASP A 279 19.07 -18.65 24.81
CA ASP A 279 19.71 -19.96 24.78
C ASP A 279 19.45 -20.65 23.43
N ALA A 280 20.47 -21.33 22.91
CA ALA A 280 20.44 -21.95 21.59
C ALA A 280 19.29 -22.96 21.41
N THR A 281 18.78 -23.53 22.51
CA THR A 281 17.62 -24.43 22.53
C THR A 281 16.37 -23.75 21.96
N TYR A 282 16.15 -22.50 22.33
CA TYR A 282 14.97 -21.70 21.96
C TYR A 282 15.20 -20.86 20.70
N GLY A 283 16.47 -20.65 20.32
CA GLY A 283 16.86 -19.92 19.11
C GLY A 283 16.91 -20.79 17.85
N ASP A 284 17.28 -20.13 16.75
CA ASP A 284 17.59 -20.76 15.47
C ASP A 284 18.78 -20.07 14.81
N THR A 285 19.43 -20.74 13.86
CA THR A 285 20.56 -20.20 13.09
C THR A 285 20.31 -20.25 11.58
N ASP A 286 20.97 -19.36 10.82
CA ASP A 286 21.04 -19.46 9.36
C ASP A 286 21.97 -20.60 8.91
N ALA A 287 22.10 -20.80 7.59
CA ALA A 287 22.96 -21.84 7.03
C ALA A 287 24.46 -21.68 7.37
N GLY A 288 24.90 -20.48 7.75
CA GLY A 288 26.26 -20.17 8.20
C GLY A 288 26.46 -20.31 9.70
N GLY A 289 25.44 -20.75 10.45
CA GLY A 289 25.48 -20.87 11.91
C GLY A 289 25.21 -19.56 12.66
N LYS A 290 24.77 -18.51 11.97
CA LYS A 290 24.50 -17.20 12.55
C LYS A 290 23.14 -17.18 13.27
N PRO A 291 23.05 -16.79 14.55
CA PRO A 291 21.77 -16.76 15.29
C PRO A 291 20.74 -15.80 14.70
N LEU A 292 19.54 -16.28 14.40
CA LEU A 292 18.42 -15.51 13.86
C LEU A 292 17.68 -14.73 14.96
N GLY A 293 17.17 -13.54 14.60
CA GLY A 293 16.12 -12.85 15.35
C GLY A 293 14.74 -13.48 15.16
N LEU A 294 13.68 -12.90 15.71
CA LEU A 294 12.31 -13.45 15.62
C LEU A 294 11.88 -13.56 14.16
N MET A 295 11.94 -12.46 13.40
CA MET A 295 11.51 -12.48 12.00
C MET A 295 12.43 -13.32 11.10
N GLY A 296 13.72 -13.43 11.44
CA GLY A 296 14.63 -14.35 10.76
C GLY A 296 14.21 -15.82 10.96
N MET A 297 13.88 -16.20 12.19
CA MET A 297 13.37 -17.53 12.54
C MET A 297 12.03 -17.80 11.83
N VAL A 298 11.11 -16.83 11.85
CA VAL A 298 9.84 -16.90 11.14
C VAL A 298 10.06 -17.17 9.65
N ARG A 299 10.92 -16.40 8.98
CA ARG A 299 11.18 -16.56 7.54
C ARG A 299 11.90 -17.86 7.20
N LYS A 300 12.74 -18.39 8.10
CA LYS A 300 13.40 -19.69 7.93
C LYS A 300 12.38 -20.83 7.82
N HIS A 301 11.37 -20.84 8.67
CA HIS A 301 10.39 -21.94 8.73
C HIS A 301 9.16 -21.69 7.85
N GLN A 302 8.80 -20.43 7.63
CA GLN A 302 7.65 -20.02 6.82
C GLN A 302 8.12 -19.00 5.76
N PRO A 303 8.78 -19.43 4.68
CA PRO A 303 9.40 -18.53 3.71
C PRO A 303 8.38 -17.64 2.97
N ASP A 304 7.10 -18.02 2.97
CA ASP A 304 6.02 -17.35 2.24
C ASP A 304 5.08 -16.52 3.12
N ILE A 305 5.26 -16.54 4.45
CA ILE A 305 4.43 -15.78 5.39
C ILE A 305 4.53 -14.28 5.12
N VAL A 306 3.53 -13.48 5.46
CA VAL A 306 3.67 -12.02 5.54
C VAL A 306 3.54 -11.58 7.00
N ALA A 307 4.16 -10.48 7.38
CA ALA A 307 4.09 -9.98 8.75
C ALA A 307 3.92 -8.47 8.85
N THR A 308 3.30 -8.00 9.94
CA THR A 308 3.23 -6.57 10.27
C THR A 308 4.57 -6.03 10.76
N SER A 309 4.66 -4.70 10.89
CA SER A 309 5.84 -3.97 11.38
C SER A 309 5.98 -3.89 12.92
N ARG A 310 5.07 -4.53 13.66
CA ARG A 310 4.93 -4.32 15.11
C ARG A 310 5.79 -5.22 16.00
N SER A 311 6.80 -5.88 15.44
CA SER A 311 7.83 -6.60 16.22
C SER A 311 9.08 -5.73 16.47
N GLY A 312 9.16 -4.58 15.81
CA GLY A 312 10.36 -3.75 15.71
C GLY A 312 11.11 -3.90 14.38
N TRP A 313 10.83 -4.95 13.60
CA TRP A 313 11.19 -5.05 12.19
C TRP A 313 10.20 -4.27 11.32
N MET A 314 10.62 -3.75 10.17
CA MET A 314 9.80 -2.88 9.32
C MET A 314 8.50 -3.47 8.74
N GLY A 315 8.29 -4.79 8.82
CA GLY A 315 7.09 -5.46 8.30
C GLY A 315 7.05 -5.63 6.77
N ASP A 316 6.25 -6.57 6.28
CA ASP A 316 5.92 -6.71 4.85
C ASP A 316 4.83 -5.72 4.42
N TYR A 317 3.98 -5.32 5.38
CA TYR A 317 2.91 -4.34 5.28
C TYR A 317 2.79 -3.54 6.58
N ASP A 318 2.28 -2.31 6.48
CA ASP A 318 2.01 -1.43 7.62
C ASP A 318 0.58 -1.67 8.14
N SER A 319 0.35 -1.38 9.42
CA SER A 319 -1.00 -1.38 10.03
C SER A 319 -1.46 0.03 10.40
N GLU A 320 -2.76 0.29 10.24
CA GLU A 320 -3.44 1.48 10.76
C GLU A 320 -4.56 1.03 11.71
N GLU A 321 -4.47 1.37 12.99
CA GLU A 321 -5.43 0.91 14.00
C GLU A 321 -6.54 1.92 14.31
N GLY A 322 -7.67 1.39 14.76
CA GLY A 322 -8.78 2.15 15.31
C GLY A 322 -9.88 2.46 14.31
N SER A 323 -11.00 3.00 14.82
CA SER A 323 -12.23 3.20 14.05
C SER A 323 -12.27 4.48 13.23
N SER A 324 -11.17 5.24 13.17
CA SER A 324 -11.06 6.43 12.33
C SER A 324 -11.25 6.08 10.85
N VAL A 325 -12.01 6.91 10.14
CA VAL A 325 -12.21 6.76 8.69
C VAL A 325 -10.95 7.24 7.97
N PRO A 326 -10.31 6.41 7.12
CA PRO A 326 -9.16 6.85 6.34
C PRO A 326 -9.54 7.96 5.36
N THR A 327 -8.69 8.97 5.25
CA THR A 327 -8.88 10.13 4.36
C THR A 327 -7.65 10.37 3.47
N GLY A 328 -7.81 11.26 2.49
CA GLY A 328 -6.75 11.70 1.58
C GLY A 328 -6.48 10.75 0.42
N ALA A 329 -5.26 10.81 -0.11
CA ALA A 329 -4.85 10.09 -1.32
C ALA A 329 -4.84 8.56 -1.15
N ILE A 330 -4.79 7.86 -2.28
CA ILE A 330 -4.56 6.41 -2.36
C ILE A 330 -3.23 6.08 -1.67
N ARG A 331 -3.17 4.96 -0.94
CA ARG A 331 -1.94 4.43 -0.35
C ARG A 331 -1.10 3.74 -1.43
N THR A 332 0.14 4.19 -1.60
CA THR A 332 1.07 3.73 -2.63
C THR A 332 2.46 3.47 -2.02
N GLY A 333 3.29 2.69 -2.70
CA GLY A 333 4.66 2.36 -2.25
C GLY A 333 4.75 1.41 -1.05
N LYS A 334 3.68 1.25 -0.27
CA LYS A 334 3.54 0.28 0.81
C LYS A 334 2.13 -0.30 0.85
N VAL A 335 2.03 -1.57 1.22
CA VAL A 335 0.75 -2.19 1.55
C VAL A 335 0.36 -1.76 2.96
N THR A 336 -0.89 -1.34 3.13
CA THR A 336 -1.42 -0.94 4.44
C THR A 336 -2.69 -1.72 4.74
N GLU A 337 -2.78 -2.25 5.95
CA GLU A 337 -3.98 -2.89 6.49
C GLU A 337 -4.61 -2.00 7.56
N LYS A 338 -5.88 -1.63 7.36
CA LYS A 338 -6.69 -1.01 8.42
C LYS A 338 -7.19 -2.11 9.35
N VAL A 339 -7.03 -1.93 10.65
CA VAL A 339 -7.56 -2.84 11.66
C VAL A 339 -8.46 -2.07 12.62
N PHE A 340 -9.67 -2.58 12.84
CA PHE A 340 -10.60 -1.97 13.79
C PHE A 340 -11.55 -3.00 14.39
N THR A 341 -12.08 -2.69 15.57
CA THR A 341 -13.10 -3.51 16.24
C THR A 341 -14.49 -3.00 15.94
N VAL A 342 -15.44 -3.92 15.79
CA VAL A 342 -16.87 -3.57 15.74
C VAL A 342 -17.46 -3.27 17.11
N GLY A 343 -16.78 -3.68 18.19
CA GLY A 343 -17.11 -3.30 19.57
C GLY A 343 -16.43 -2.00 19.99
N SER A 344 -16.33 -1.78 21.30
CA SER A 344 -15.59 -0.65 21.90
C SER A 344 -14.22 -1.05 22.49
N SER A 345 -13.86 -2.32 22.41
CA SER A 345 -12.56 -2.91 22.77
C SER A 345 -12.24 -4.06 21.80
N TRP A 346 -10.98 -4.52 21.76
CA TRP A 346 -10.60 -5.64 20.90
C TRP A 346 -11.13 -6.95 21.48
N GLY A 347 -10.76 -7.26 22.72
CA GLY A 347 -11.30 -8.36 23.50
C GLY A 347 -12.73 -8.09 23.97
N TYR A 348 -13.41 -9.15 24.39
CA TYR A 348 -14.80 -9.07 24.83
C TYR A 348 -15.00 -8.09 25.98
N ASN A 349 -16.02 -7.24 25.82
CA ASN A 349 -16.47 -6.31 26.83
C ASN A 349 -18.01 -6.34 26.86
N SER A 350 -18.59 -6.64 28.02
CA SER A 350 -20.04 -6.80 28.18
C SER A 350 -20.79 -5.49 27.97
N ASP A 351 -20.12 -4.36 28.22
CA ASP A 351 -20.68 -3.01 28.16
C ASP A 351 -20.48 -2.39 26.76
N ALA A 352 -19.78 -3.10 25.86
CA ALA A 352 -19.43 -2.59 24.54
C ALA A 352 -20.65 -2.41 23.64
N LYS A 353 -20.75 -1.22 23.05
CA LYS A 353 -21.69 -0.97 21.96
C LYS A 353 -21.09 -1.43 20.65
N VAL A 354 -21.85 -2.22 19.90
CA VAL A 354 -21.49 -2.58 18.53
C VAL A 354 -21.76 -1.38 17.63
N MET A 355 -20.80 -1.04 16.77
CA MET A 355 -20.93 0.05 15.82
C MET A 355 -22.07 -0.18 14.82
N SER A 356 -22.60 0.89 14.24
CA SER A 356 -23.64 0.76 13.21
C SER A 356 -23.06 0.24 11.89
N TYR A 357 -23.92 -0.37 11.06
CA TYR A 357 -23.57 -0.74 9.68
C TYR A 357 -23.02 0.43 8.86
N GLY A 358 -23.63 1.63 9.00
CA GLY A 358 -23.16 2.83 8.32
C GLY A 358 -21.74 3.24 8.74
N THR A 359 -21.43 3.15 10.04
CA THR A 359 -20.09 3.46 10.56
C THR A 359 -19.06 2.45 10.04
N ALA A 360 -19.39 1.15 10.09
CA ALA A 360 -18.50 0.09 9.60
C ALA A 360 -18.22 0.23 8.11
N MET A 361 -19.26 0.41 7.29
CA MET A 361 -19.11 0.60 5.84
C MET A 361 -18.33 1.87 5.50
N ASN A 362 -18.49 2.94 6.28
CA ASN A 362 -17.72 4.17 6.06
C ASN A 362 -16.20 3.93 6.22
N VAL A 363 -15.78 3.11 7.18
CA VAL A 363 -14.37 2.71 7.31
C VAL A 363 -13.96 1.82 6.14
N LEU A 364 -14.72 0.73 5.90
CA LEU A 364 -14.38 -0.30 4.91
C LEU A 364 -14.20 0.27 3.49
N VAL A 365 -15.17 1.04 3.00
CA VAL A 365 -15.13 1.55 1.62
C VAL A 365 -14.01 2.58 1.45
N ASN A 366 -13.78 3.42 2.46
CA ASN A 366 -12.67 4.37 2.45
C ASN A 366 -11.29 3.69 2.48
N CYS A 367 -11.18 2.46 3.01
CA CYS A 367 -9.98 1.65 2.89
C CYS A 367 -9.78 1.16 1.44
N TRP A 368 -10.82 0.53 0.87
CA TRP A 368 -10.70 -0.10 -0.45
C TRP A 368 -10.39 0.91 -1.57
N ILE A 369 -11.07 2.06 -1.59
CA ILE A 369 -10.81 3.12 -2.58
C ILE A 369 -9.42 3.78 -2.42
N ARG A 370 -8.75 3.57 -1.27
CA ARG A 370 -7.39 4.03 -1.00
C ARG A 370 -6.36 2.92 -1.12
N ASN A 371 -6.69 1.83 -1.78
CA ASN A 371 -5.79 0.70 -2.00
C ASN A 371 -5.28 0.04 -0.70
N MET A 372 -6.09 0.09 0.36
CA MET A 372 -5.80 -0.59 1.63
C MET A 372 -6.49 -1.94 1.68
N THR A 373 -5.99 -2.81 2.55
CA THR A 373 -6.69 -4.00 3.04
C THR A 373 -7.31 -3.70 4.39
N VAL A 374 -8.25 -4.52 4.86
CA VAL A 374 -8.91 -4.28 6.13
C VAL A 374 -9.20 -5.57 6.88
N MET A 375 -8.88 -5.59 8.17
CA MET A 375 -9.19 -6.70 9.05
C MET A 375 -10.10 -6.22 10.20
N VAL A 376 -11.27 -6.85 10.30
CA VAL A 376 -12.33 -6.44 11.23
C VAL A 376 -12.38 -7.38 12.42
N ASN A 377 -12.24 -6.83 13.61
CA ASN A 377 -12.16 -7.60 14.84
C ASN A 377 -13.53 -7.93 15.45
N VAL A 378 -13.63 -9.17 15.94
CA VAL A 378 -14.63 -9.62 16.91
C VAL A 378 -13.96 -10.07 18.21
N GLY A 379 -14.66 -9.91 19.33
CA GLY A 379 -14.24 -10.39 20.65
C GLY A 379 -15.22 -11.45 21.17
N PRO A 380 -14.93 -12.76 21.01
CA PRO A 380 -15.76 -13.83 21.58
C PRO A 380 -15.81 -13.75 23.10
N ASP A 381 -16.94 -14.13 23.69
CA ASP A 381 -17.10 -14.17 25.14
C ASP A 381 -16.25 -15.27 25.82
N ARG A 382 -16.29 -15.32 27.16
CA ARG A 382 -15.53 -16.30 27.96
C ARG A 382 -15.83 -17.77 27.65
N HIS A 383 -16.96 -18.05 26.98
CA HIS A 383 -17.37 -19.39 26.57
C HIS A 383 -16.84 -19.74 25.17
N GLY A 384 -16.40 -18.75 24.38
CA GLY A 384 -15.93 -18.92 23.00
C GLY A 384 -16.95 -18.57 21.93
N THR A 385 -18.06 -17.90 22.31
CA THR A 385 -19.11 -17.51 21.37
C THR A 385 -18.94 -16.05 20.94
N VAL A 386 -18.96 -15.79 19.63
CA VAL A 386 -19.00 -14.41 19.11
C VAL A 386 -20.38 -13.81 19.43
N PRO A 387 -20.47 -12.64 20.09
CA PRO A 387 -21.75 -12.04 20.45
C PRO A 387 -22.65 -11.80 19.23
N THR A 388 -23.94 -12.13 19.36
CA THR A 388 -24.92 -12.06 18.26
C THR A 388 -24.96 -10.71 17.55
N ALA A 389 -24.79 -9.60 18.28
CA ALA A 389 -24.77 -8.27 17.69
C ALA A 389 -23.54 -8.04 16.77
N GLN A 390 -22.36 -8.53 17.17
CA GLN A 390 -21.14 -8.46 16.35
C GLN A 390 -21.28 -9.37 15.11
N ALA A 391 -21.72 -10.61 15.31
CA ALA A 391 -21.96 -11.55 14.22
C ALA A 391 -23.04 -11.05 13.24
N GLY A 392 -24.10 -10.43 13.74
CA GLY A 392 -25.17 -9.84 12.93
C GLY A 392 -24.67 -8.72 12.02
N LEU A 393 -23.84 -7.81 12.55
CA LEU A 393 -23.21 -6.76 11.75
C LEU A 393 -22.30 -7.33 10.65
N LEU A 394 -21.44 -8.29 10.99
CA LEU A 394 -20.55 -8.95 10.01
C LEU A 394 -21.35 -9.61 8.89
N ARG A 395 -22.42 -10.36 9.21
CA ARG A 395 -23.31 -10.94 8.19
C ARG A 395 -24.02 -9.89 7.34
N GLN A 396 -24.41 -8.75 7.93
CA GLN A 396 -24.99 -7.64 7.18
C GLN A 396 -23.99 -7.08 6.16
N ILE A 397 -22.72 -6.90 6.53
CA ILE A 397 -21.65 -6.53 5.59
C ILE A 397 -21.45 -7.61 4.53
N GLY A 398 -21.55 -8.88 4.92
CA GLY A 398 -21.53 -10.02 4.01
C GLY A 398 -22.54 -9.93 2.86
N THR A 399 -23.71 -9.35 3.11
CA THR A 399 -24.71 -9.12 2.04
C THR A 399 -24.23 -8.13 0.98
N PHE A 400 -23.49 -7.09 1.38
CA PHE A 400 -22.81 -6.17 0.46
C PHE A 400 -21.68 -6.89 -0.28
N MET A 401 -20.84 -7.65 0.43
CA MET A 401 -19.74 -8.38 -0.19
C MET A 401 -20.20 -9.41 -1.21
N THR A 402 -21.37 -10.03 -1.01
CA THR A 402 -21.98 -10.94 -1.98
C THR A 402 -22.41 -10.21 -3.24
N ALA A 403 -23.03 -9.04 -3.10
CA ALA A 403 -23.58 -8.27 -4.21
C ALA A 403 -22.53 -7.47 -4.99
N CYS A 404 -21.54 -6.92 -4.28
CA CYS A 404 -20.58 -5.96 -4.81
C CYS A 404 -19.13 -6.46 -4.76
N GLY A 405 -18.87 -7.70 -4.33
CA GLY A 405 -17.51 -8.22 -4.11
C GLY A 405 -16.58 -8.11 -5.33
N GLN A 406 -17.12 -8.09 -6.55
CA GLN A 406 -16.32 -7.87 -7.77
C GLN A 406 -15.63 -6.49 -7.83
N SER A 407 -16.17 -5.46 -7.16
CA SER A 407 -15.51 -4.16 -7.05
C SER A 407 -14.46 -4.10 -5.95
N ILE A 408 -14.33 -5.15 -5.14
CA ILE A 408 -13.42 -5.21 -3.99
C ILE A 408 -12.32 -6.24 -4.22
N TYR A 409 -12.67 -7.52 -4.37
CA TYR A 409 -11.67 -8.59 -4.44
C TYR A 409 -10.82 -8.53 -5.70
N GLY A 410 -9.50 -8.64 -5.52
CA GLY A 410 -8.53 -8.58 -6.62
C GLY A 410 -8.43 -7.21 -7.30
N THR A 411 -9.04 -6.16 -6.76
CA THR A 411 -8.92 -4.80 -7.30
C THR A 411 -7.74 -4.05 -6.69
N ARG A 412 -7.40 -2.89 -7.24
CA ARG A 412 -6.54 -1.88 -6.60
C ARG A 412 -7.34 -0.60 -6.44
N GLY A 413 -7.01 0.21 -5.43
CA GLY A 413 -7.58 1.56 -5.32
C GLY A 413 -7.07 2.46 -6.45
N GLY A 414 -7.90 3.38 -6.92
CA GLY A 414 -7.59 4.29 -8.02
C GLY A 414 -8.20 3.89 -9.38
N PRO A 415 -7.63 4.35 -10.51
CA PRO A 415 -6.39 5.13 -10.68
C PRO A 415 -6.39 6.51 -10.03
N TRP A 416 -7.59 7.08 -9.86
CA TRP A 416 -7.73 8.47 -9.46
C TRP A 416 -7.96 8.56 -7.96
N ASN A 417 -7.36 9.58 -7.35
CA ASN A 417 -7.54 9.83 -5.93
C ASN A 417 -9.03 10.03 -5.58
N PRO A 418 -9.47 9.52 -4.42
CA PRO A 418 -10.83 9.74 -3.96
C PRO A 418 -11.05 11.20 -3.56
N LEU A 419 -12.31 11.59 -3.51
CA LEU A 419 -12.76 12.82 -2.85
C LEU A 419 -13.42 12.45 -1.52
N ASP A 420 -12.82 12.90 -0.41
CA ASP A 420 -13.23 12.52 0.95
C ASP A 420 -14.74 12.70 1.16
N GLY A 421 -15.40 11.64 1.64
CA GLY A 421 -16.84 11.62 1.92
C GLY A 421 -17.76 11.62 0.68
N GLN A 422 -17.22 11.76 -0.52
CA GLN A 422 -17.98 11.89 -1.76
C GLN A 422 -17.90 10.62 -2.61
N TYR A 423 -16.71 10.28 -3.10
CA TYR A 423 -16.52 9.13 -3.98
C TYR A 423 -15.07 8.67 -4.02
N GLY A 424 -14.86 7.45 -4.51
CA GLY A 424 -13.54 6.95 -4.88
C GLY A 424 -13.63 5.82 -5.88
N PHE A 425 -12.48 5.24 -6.19
CA PHE A 425 -12.37 4.27 -7.27
C PHE A 425 -11.61 3.03 -6.85
N THR A 426 -12.04 1.90 -7.38
CA THR A 426 -11.22 0.70 -7.48
C THR A 426 -11.16 0.26 -8.93
N TYR A 427 -10.18 -0.55 -9.30
CA TYR A 427 -10.11 -1.10 -10.65
C TYR A 427 -9.45 -2.47 -10.70
N LYS A 428 -9.79 -3.21 -11.74
CA LYS A 428 -9.16 -4.48 -12.10
C LYS A 428 -9.18 -4.62 -13.61
N ASP A 429 -8.03 -4.92 -14.19
CA ASP A 429 -7.87 -5.11 -15.63
C ASP A 429 -8.43 -3.93 -16.42
N ASN A 430 -9.47 -4.15 -17.23
CA ASN A 430 -10.16 -3.14 -18.04
C ASN A 430 -11.43 -2.57 -17.40
N THR A 431 -11.74 -2.90 -16.15
CA THR A 431 -12.91 -2.38 -15.44
C THR A 431 -12.50 -1.51 -14.26
N PHE A 432 -13.08 -0.33 -14.14
CA PHE A 432 -13.03 0.46 -12.91
C PHE A 432 -14.43 0.57 -12.30
N TYR A 433 -14.47 0.74 -10.99
CA TYR A 433 -15.67 0.86 -10.19
C TYR A 433 -15.65 2.19 -9.47
N SER A 434 -16.73 2.96 -9.62
CA SER A 434 -16.97 4.21 -8.92
C SER A 434 -17.80 3.91 -7.68
N HIS A 435 -17.22 4.14 -6.51
CA HIS A 435 -17.86 3.99 -5.20
C HIS A 435 -18.42 5.35 -4.77
N LEU A 436 -19.74 5.50 -4.74
CA LEU A 436 -20.40 6.75 -4.39
C LEU A 436 -20.85 6.70 -2.93
N LEU A 437 -20.18 7.50 -2.10
CA LEU A 437 -20.30 7.52 -0.63
C LEU A 437 -21.50 8.38 -0.18
N PRO A 438 -21.89 8.36 1.11
CA PRO A 438 -23.06 9.08 1.62
C PRO A 438 -23.07 10.60 1.38
N GLY A 439 -21.90 11.24 1.31
CA GLY A 439 -21.81 12.69 1.08
C GLY A 439 -22.12 13.10 -0.35
N TYR A 440 -22.10 12.14 -1.29
CA TYR A 440 -22.54 12.38 -2.66
C TYR A 440 -24.07 12.20 -2.74
N SER A 441 -24.77 13.13 -3.39
CA SER A 441 -26.24 13.13 -3.44
C SER A 441 -26.82 13.05 -4.84
N GLY A 442 -25.98 13.07 -5.88
CA GLY A 442 -26.40 13.03 -7.27
C GLY A 442 -26.85 11.64 -7.73
N THR A 443 -27.80 11.61 -8.66
CA THR A 443 -28.18 10.43 -9.47
C THR A 443 -27.45 10.37 -10.82
N THR A 444 -26.59 11.36 -11.06
CA THR A 444 -25.68 11.48 -12.20
C THR A 444 -24.27 11.64 -11.66
N PHE A 445 -23.28 10.95 -12.24
CA PHE A 445 -21.87 11.05 -11.87
C PHE A 445 -20.98 11.22 -13.11
N THR A 446 -20.01 12.12 -13.04
CA THR A 446 -19.01 12.31 -14.10
C THR A 446 -17.64 11.82 -13.63
N THR A 447 -17.07 10.87 -14.36
CA THR A 447 -15.76 10.28 -14.04
C THR A 447 -14.62 11.24 -14.41
N PRO A 448 -13.41 11.04 -13.83
CA PRO A 448 -12.18 11.49 -14.46
C PRO A 448 -12.01 10.90 -15.87
N SER A 449 -11.11 11.48 -16.67
CA SER A 449 -10.86 11.02 -18.04
C SER A 449 -10.26 9.62 -18.07
N ILE A 450 -10.78 8.77 -18.96
CA ILE A 450 -10.25 7.42 -19.25
C ILE A 450 -9.09 7.42 -20.26
N GLY A 451 -8.59 8.61 -20.63
CA GLY A 451 -7.55 8.79 -21.63
C GLY A 451 -8.04 8.36 -23.03
N ASP A 452 -7.30 7.45 -23.65
CA ASP A 452 -7.51 6.95 -25.01
C ASP A 452 -8.44 5.74 -25.11
N ALA A 453 -8.96 5.25 -23.97
CA ALA A 453 -9.83 4.07 -23.92
C ALA A 453 -11.25 4.36 -24.41
N GLN A 454 -11.96 3.31 -24.83
CA GLN A 454 -13.37 3.36 -25.21
C GLN A 454 -14.22 2.58 -24.21
N VAL A 455 -15.40 3.10 -23.88
CA VAL A 455 -16.35 2.45 -22.97
C VAL A 455 -17.10 1.35 -23.71
N THR A 456 -17.05 0.12 -23.19
CA THR A 456 -17.81 -1.03 -23.71
C THR A 456 -19.06 -1.32 -22.89
N ARG A 457 -19.08 -0.96 -21.60
CA ARG A 457 -20.24 -1.15 -20.72
C ARG A 457 -20.19 -0.23 -19.51
N VAL A 458 -21.35 0.30 -19.11
CA VAL A 458 -21.57 0.94 -17.81
C VAL A 458 -22.75 0.28 -17.12
N PHE A 459 -22.60 -0.10 -15.85
CA PHE A 459 -23.60 -0.89 -15.14
C PHE A 459 -23.62 -0.62 -13.63
N ASP A 460 -24.77 -0.80 -13.02
CA ASP A 460 -24.89 -0.89 -11.56
C ASP A 460 -24.34 -2.24 -11.09
N VAL A 461 -23.34 -2.25 -10.22
CA VAL A 461 -22.60 -3.47 -9.85
C VAL A 461 -23.48 -4.48 -9.13
N ARG A 462 -24.43 -3.99 -8.33
CA ARG A 462 -25.28 -4.80 -7.48
C ARG A 462 -26.36 -5.54 -8.25
N SER A 463 -27.05 -4.83 -9.14
CA SER A 463 -28.13 -5.39 -9.97
C SER A 463 -27.63 -5.96 -11.30
N GLY A 464 -26.45 -5.55 -11.76
CA GLY A 464 -25.93 -5.86 -13.09
C GLY A 464 -26.60 -5.10 -14.23
N ALA A 465 -27.58 -4.24 -13.93
CA ALA A 465 -28.33 -3.48 -14.93
C ALA A 465 -27.44 -2.45 -15.63
N ASN A 466 -27.59 -2.32 -16.95
CA ASN A 466 -26.88 -1.30 -17.71
C ASN A 466 -27.41 0.09 -17.37
N LEU A 467 -26.51 1.06 -17.24
CA LEU A 467 -26.83 2.47 -17.00
C LEU A 467 -26.65 3.28 -18.28
N THR A 468 -27.37 4.39 -18.39
CA THR A 468 -27.21 5.31 -19.52
C THR A 468 -26.01 6.22 -19.28
N TYR A 469 -25.24 6.48 -20.33
CA TYR A 469 -24.05 7.31 -20.23
C TYR A 469 -23.77 8.08 -21.52
N SER A 470 -22.97 9.14 -21.41
CA SER A 470 -22.34 9.82 -22.53
C SER A 470 -20.83 9.95 -22.28
N VAL A 471 -20.03 9.96 -23.34
CA VAL A 471 -18.58 10.13 -23.28
C VAL A 471 -18.22 11.43 -23.98
N ALA A 472 -17.54 12.33 -23.26
CA ALA A 472 -17.04 13.57 -23.80
C ALA A 472 -15.77 13.35 -24.63
N GLY A 473 -15.41 14.32 -25.48
CA GLY A 473 -14.23 14.22 -26.35
C GLY A 473 -12.89 14.15 -25.60
N ASP A 474 -12.87 14.51 -24.32
CA ASP A 474 -11.73 14.40 -23.41
C ASP A 474 -11.70 13.07 -22.63
N GLY A 475 -12.62 12.15 -22.90
CA GLY A 475 -12.72 10.83 -22.26
C GLY A 475 -13.44 10.82 -20.90
N ARG A 476 -14.02 11.92 -20.44
CA ARG A 476 -14.89 11.90 -19.23
C ARG A 476 -16.23 11.24 -19.54
N ILE A 477 -16.72 10.41 -18.61
CA ILE A 477 -17.99 9.69 -18.77
C ILE A 477 -19.01 10.31 -17.83
N THR A 478 -20.16 10.73 -18.35
CA THR A 478 -21.31 11.15 -17.54
C THR A 478 -22.33 10.02 -17.50
N ILE A 479 -22.51 9.44 -16.31
CA ILE A 479 -23.37 8.28 -16.02
C ILE A 479 -24.64 8.79 -15.37
N ASN A 480 -25.81 8.34 -15.84
CA ASN A 480 -27.12 8.77 -15.34
C ASN A 480 -27.95 7.58 -14.81
N GLY A 481 -28.95 7.89 -13.98
CA GLY A 481 -29.92 6.90 -13.49
C GLY A 481 -29.39 6.03 -12.35
N ILE A 482 -28.43 6.55 -11.58
CA ILE A 482 -27.83 5.81 -10.46
C ILE A 482 -28.84 5.73 -9.31
N ASP A 483 -29.24 4.51 -8.91
CA ASP A 483 -30.07 4.29 -7.73
C ASP A 483 -29.21 4.34 -6.47
N ARG A 484 -29.55 5.28 -5.60
CA ARG A 484 -28.89 5.52 -4.32
C ARG A 484 -29.75 5.18 -3.11
N SER A 485 -31.01 4.82 -3.31
CA SER A 485 -31.99 4.64 -2.25
C SER A 485 -31.78 3.36 -1.46
N THR A 486 -31.23 2.34 -2.11
CA THR A 486 -31.10 1.00 -1.53
C THR A 486 -29.76 0.80 -0.79
N HIS A 487 -28.69 1.46 -1.23
CA HIS A 487 -27.31 1.30 -0.70
C HIS A 487 -26.61 2.65 -0.52
N PRO A 488 -27.13 3.53 0.35
CA PRO A 488 -26.60 4.88 0.48
C PRO A 488 -25.19 4.94 1.08
N GLN A 489 -24.73 3.86 1.75
CA GLN A 489 -23.38 3.74 2.29
C GLN A 489 -22.31 3.58 1.19
N ASP A 490 -22.67 2.91 0.09
CA ASP A 490 -21.81 2.75 -1.09
C ASP A 490 -22.66 2.27 -2.29
N SER A 491 -22.95 3.20 -3.19
CA SER A 491 -23.59 2.87 -4.47
C SER A 491 -22.50 2.70 -5.52
N VAL A 492 -22.35 1.48 -6.06
CA VAL A 492 -21.20 1.10 -6.89
C VAL A 492 -21.59 0.98 -8.36
N VAL A 493 -20.90 1.75 -9.20
CA VAL A 493 -21.08 1.73 -10.66
C VAL A 493 -19.82 1.18 -11.33
N GLY A 494 -19.96 0.17 -12.17
CA GLY A 494 -18.87 -0.42 -12.96
C GLY A 494 -18.81 0.17 -14.36
N VAL A 495 -17.60 0.43 -14.85
CA VAL A 495 -17.30 0.87 -16.21
C VAL A 495 -16.25 -0.05 -16.80
N THR A 496 -16.60 -0.75 -17.88
CA THR A 496 -15.68 -1.61 -18.62
C THR A 496 -15.19 -0.91 -19.88
N LEU A 497 -13.88 -1.01 -20.11
CA LEU A 497 -13.18 -0.39 -21.21
C LEU A 497 -12.72 -1.44 -22.24
N ASP A 498 -12.35 -0.98 -23.43
CA ASP A 498 -11.77 -1.80 -24.51
C ASP A 498 -10.32 -2.25 -24.23
N ARG A 499 -9.70 -1.69 -23.20
CA ARG A 499 -8.29 -1.92 -22.80
C ARG A 499 -8.12 -1.72 -21.28
N PRO A 500 -6.99 -2.14 -20.68
CA PRO A 500 -6.75 -1.98 -19.25
C PRO A 500 -6.93 -0.53 -18.77
N VAL A 501 -7.39 -0.35 -17.52
CA VAL A 501 -7.62 0.97 -16.92
C VAL A 501 -6.30 1.71 -16.72
N GLN A 502 -5.22 1.01 -16.36
CA GLN A 502 -3.86 1.54 -16.23
C GLN A 502 -3.03 1.29 -17.49
N PRO A 503 -2.04 2.14 -17.82
CA PRO A 503 -1.01 1.83 -18.80
C PRO A 503 -0.30 0.52 -18.42
N ALA A 504 -0.25 -0.43 -19.35
CA ALA A 504 0.42 -1.70 -19.14
C ALA A 504 1.89 -1.60 -19.53
N ASP A 505 2.77 -2.26 -18.77
CA ASP A 505 4.16 -2.46 -19.18
C ASP A 505 4.23 -3.46 -20.34
N ILE A 506 4.64 -2.99 -21.51
CA ILE A 506 4.76 -3.83 -22.72
C ILE A 506 6.12 -4.51 -22.83
N ALA A 507 7.08 -4.15 -21.97
CA ALA A 507 8.39 -4.80 -21.86
C ALA A 507 8.35 -6.04 -20.95
N ALA A 508 7.38 -6.15 -20.05
CA ALA A 508 7.20 -7.31 -19.18
C ALA A 508 7.23 -8.64 -19.97
N GLY A 509 8.11 -9.55 -19.54
CA GLY A 509 8.30 -10.89 -20.12
C GLY A 509 8.93 -10.91 -21.52
N ARG A 510 9.39 -9.77 -22.05
CA ARG A 510 10.00 -9.69 -23.38
C ARG A 510 11.44 -10.19 -23.38
N THR A 511 11.94 -10.49 -24.59
CA THR A 511 13.34 -10.85 -24.77
C THR A 511 14.23 -9.64 -24.46
N VAL A 512 15.23 -9.86 -23.61
CA VAL A 512 16.16 -8.83 -23.17
C VAL A 512 17.59 -9.36 -23.25
N THR A 513 18.51 -8.46 -23.59
CA THR A 513 19.95 -8.73 -23.68
C THR A 513 20.68 -7.58 -23.00
N ALA A 514 21.85 -7.86 -22.43
CA ALA A 514 22.73 -6.86 -21.87
C ALA A 514 24.16 -7.08 -22.40
N ASP A 515 25.02 -6.07 -22.27
CA ASP A 515 26.44 -6.23 -22.61
C ASP A 515 27.17 -7.18 -21.63
N SER A 516 26.73 -7.19 -20.38
CA SER A 516 27.25 -8.03 -19.30
C SER A 516 26.20 -8.26 -18.21
N GLU A 517 26.42 -9.28 -17.39
CA GLU A 517 25.53 -9.62 -16.27
C GLU A 517 26.28 -10.35 -15.13
N GLU A 518 25.80 -10.17 -13.89
CA GLU A 518 26.32 -10.81 -12.68
C GLU A 518 25.65 -12.18 -12.46
N THR A 519 25.96 -13.15 -13.32
CA THR A 519 25.32 -14.49 -13.31
C THR A 519 25.54 -15.26 -11.99
N SER A 520 26.66 -15.01 -11.30
CA SER A 520 27.00 -15.69 -10.02
C SER A 520 25.98 -15.45 -8.91
N LYS A 521 25.20 -14.37 -8.98
CA LYS A 521 24.12 -14.04 -8.05
C LYS A 521 22.72 -14.17 -8.67
N GLY A 522 22.62 -14.67 -9.90
CA GLY A 522 21.36 -14.78 -10.63
C GLY A 522 20.80 -13.45 -11.14
N ASN A 523 21.59 -12.37 -11.16
CA ASN A 523 21.17 -11.02 -11.58
C ASN A 523 21.26 -10.86 -13.11
N THR A 524 20.57 -11.72 -13.84
CA THR A 524 20.59 -11.79 -15.31
C THR A 524 19.75 -10.69 -15.97
N ALA A 525 19.96 -10.42 -17.26
CA ALA A 525 19.23 -9.38 -18.00
C ALA A 525 17.71 -9.55 -17.91
N SER A 526 17.21 -10.80 -17.93
CA SER A 526 15.78 -11.13 -17.83
C SER A 526 15.09 -10.56 -16.59
N LYS A 527 15.84 -10.34 -15.51
CA LYS A 527 15.32 -9.82 -14.24
C LYS A 527 14.89 -8.36 -14.31
N ALA A 528 15.39 -7.59 -15.27
CA ALA A 528 14.93 -6.21 -15.46
C ALA A 528 13.53 -6.10 -16.07
N VAL A 529 12.94 -7.19 -16.58
CA VAL A 529 11.64 -7.18 -17.27
C VAL A 529 10.74 -8.33 -16.80
N ASP A 530 11.01 -8.91 -15.62
CA ASP A 530 10.20 -10.03 -15.10
C ASP A 530 8.97 -9.57 -14.30
N GLY A 531 8.74 -8.24 -14.23
CA GLY A 531 7.62 -7.64 -13.52
C GLY A 531 7.79 -7.62 -12.00
N SER A 532 8.98 -7.97 -11.47
CA SER A 532 9.27 -7.98 -10.05
C SER A 532 10.34 -6.96 -9.69
N THR A 533 10.01 -6.04 -8.79
CA THR A 533 10.97 -5.09 -8.22
C THR A 533 11.91 -5.72 -7.18
N ALA A 534 11.66 -6.97 -6.78
CA ALA A 534 12.50 -7.70 -5.83
C ALA A 534 13.74 -8.32 -6.49
N THR A 535 13.65 -8.64 -7.78
CA THR A 535 14.79 -9.10 -8.55
C THR A 535 15.44 -7.94 -9.30
N ARG A 536 16.60 -8.16 -9.94
CA ARG A 536 17.27 -7.14 -10.74
C ARG A 536 18.24 -7.74 -11.74
N TRP A 537 18.45 -7.04 -12.85
CA TRP A 537 19.67 -7.17 -13.63
C TRP A 537 20.80 -6.39 -12.95
N CYS A 538 22.02 -6.91 -12.98
CA CYS A 538 23.23 -6.21 -12.55
C CYS A 538 24.35 -6.47 -13.55
N ALA A 539 25.07 -5.42 -13.97
CA ALA A 539 26.27 -5.56 -14.80
C ALA A 539 27.40 -6.29 -14.06
N VAL A 540 28.38 -6.79 -14.80
CA VAL A 540 29.47 -7.60 -14.22
C VAL A 540 30.44 -6.79 -13.34
N ASN A 541 30.50 -5.47 -13.52
CA ASN A 541 31.36 -4.57 -12.74
C ASN A 541 30.79 -3.14 -12.67
N GLY A 542 31.49 -2.26 -11.94
CA GLY A 542 31.10 -0.85 -11.75
C GLY A 542 31.59 0.13 -12.82
N SER A 543 31.96 -0.33 -14.02
CA SER A 543 32.34 0.57 -15.12
C SER A 543 31.11 1.26 -15.71
N THR A 544 31.31 2.39 -16.38
CA THR A 544 30.25 3.02 -17.18
C THR A 544 30.21 2.42 -18.59
N GLY A 545 29.12 2.67 -19.31
CA GLY A 545 28.90 2.17 -20.68
C GLY A 545 28.11 0.85 -20.74
N HIS A 546 27.84 0.22 -19.61
CA HIS A 546 26.95 -0.94 -19.53
C HIS A 546 25.55 -0.61 -20.05
N TRP A 547 24.96 -1.55 -20.78
CA TRP A 547 23.65 -1.38 -21.38
C TRP A 547 22.78 -2.63 -21.28
N LEU A 548 21.47 -2.39 -21.20
CA LEU A 548 20.42 -3.39 -21.27
C LEU A 548 19.42 -2.99 -22.36
N LYS A 549 19.01 -3.96 -23.18
CA LYS A 549 18.15 -3.76 -24.35
C LYS A 549 17.02 -4.78 -24.37
N VAL A 550 15.79 -4.28 -24.48
CA VAL A 550 14.58 -5.09 -24.67
C VAL A 550 14.17 -5.10 -26.15
N ASP A 551 13.72 -6.26 -26.66
CA ASP A 551 13.01 -6.41 -27.93
C ASP A 551 11.51 -6.57 -27.67
N LEU A 552 10.71 -5.57 -28.02
CA LEU A 552 9.26 -5.56 -27.85
C LEU A 552 8.53 -6.55 -28.80
N GLY A 553 9.26 -7.15 -29.75
CA GLY A 553 8.77 -8.13 -30.73
C GLY A 553 8.23 -7.52 -32.02
N SER A 554 7.73 -6.28 -31.95
CA SER A 554 7.25 -5.51 -33.11
C SER A 554 7.46 -4.01 -32.87
N THR A 555 7.51 -3.22 -33.94
CA THR A 555 7.51 -1.76 -33.83
C THR A 555 6.20 -1.28 -33.21
N ARG A 556 6.29 -0.40 -32.20
CA ARG A 556 5.15 0.20 -31.50
C ARG A 556 5.37 1.69 -31.34
N SER A 557 4.26 2.44 -31.25
CA SER A 557 4.30 3.82 -30.77
C SER A 557 4.52 3.80 -29.26
N LEU A 558 5.64 4.33 -28.81
CA LEU A 558 5.98 4.43 -27.41
C LEU A 558 5.59 5.80 -26.89
N THR A 559 5.17 5.85 -25.63
CA THR A 559 4.79 7.07 -24.91
C THR A 559 5.74 7.37 -23.75
N GLY A 560 6.56 6.41 -23.35
CA GLY A 560 7.62 6.61 -22.37
C GLY A 560 8.07 5.32 -21.69
N THR A 561 8.88 5.50 -20.65
CA THR A 561 9.49 4.42 -19.87
C THR A 561 9.51 4.75 -18.38
N ARG A 562 9.57 3.71 -17.53
CA ARG A 562 9.86 3.84 -16.11
C ARG A 562 10.97 2.87 -15.71
N ILE A 563 11.99 3.38 -15.01
CA ILE A 563 13.12 2.58 -14.52
C ILE A 563 13.09 2.59 -12.99
N ALA A 564 13.13 1.41 -12.38
CA ALA A 564 13.46 1.23 -10.97
C ALA A 564 14.93 0.79 -10.86
N TRP A 565 15.78 1.67 -10.34
CA TRP A 565 17.18 1.38 -10.07
C TRP A 565 17.33 0.50 -8.82
N GLU A 566 18.46 -0.21 -8.69
CA GLU A 566 18.74 -1.01 -7.50
C GLU A 566 18.68 -0.19 -6.22
N LEU A 567 19.48 0.89 -6.19
CA LEU A 567 19.76 1.66 -4.98
C LEU A 567 18.96 2.95 -4.96
N ASP A 568 18.35 3.21 -3.80
CA ASP A 568 17.76 4.50 -3.50
C ASP A 568 18.86 5.56 -3.26
N LYS A 569 18.49 6.84 -3.42
CA LYS A 569 19.36 8.01 -3.18
C LYS A 569 20.69 7.97 -3.94
N THR A 570 20.72 7.31 -5.10
CA THR A 570 21.93 7.08 -5.88
C THR A 570 21.80 7.73 -7.26
N ASN A 571 22.83 8.47 -7.68
CA ASN A 571 22.81 9.20 -8.95
C ASN A 571 23.25 8.29 -10.12
N TYR A 572 22.29 7.62 -10.73
CA TYR A 572 22.48 6.94 -12.01
C TYR A 572 22.28 7.95 -13.14
N ARG A 573 23.34 8.17 -13.94
CA ARG A 573 23.30 8.95 -15.19
C ARG A 573 23.21 7.98 -16.35
N TYR A 574 22.30 8.22 -17.28
CA TYR A 574 21.95 7.25 -18.31
C TYR A 574 21.36 7.92 -19.55
N LYS A 575 21.26 7.15 -20.62
CA LYS A 575 20.47 7.47 -21.80
C LYS A 575 19.49 6.34 -22.11
N ILE A 576 18.35 6.70 -22.69
CA ILE A 576 17.40 5.74 -23.26
C ILE A 576 17.36 5.96 -24.75
N GLU A 577 17.51 4.89 -25.52
CA GLU A 577 17.56 4.92 -26.98
C GLU A 577 16.53 3.95 -27.56
N GLY A 578 15.91 4.33 -28.66
CA GLY A 578 14.94 3.54 -29.40
C GLY A 578 15.46 3.18 -30.79
N SER A 579 15.04 2.03 -31.31
CA SER A 579 15.35 1.58 -32.67
C SER A 579 14.24 0.71 -33.24
N THR A 580 13.97 0.81 -34.53
CA THR A 580 13.03 -0.07 -35.26
C THR A 580 13.72 -1.28 -35.89
N ASP A 581 15.04 -1.20 -36.12
CA ASP A 581 15.85 -2.15 -36.91
C ASP A 581 17.01 -2.79 -36.11
N ASN A 582 17.23 -2.36 -34.87
CA ASN A 582 18.36 -2.73 -33.99
C ASN A 582 19.75 -2.27 -34.50
N SER A 583 19.81 -1.43 -35.52
CA SER A 583 21.06 -0.85 -36.06
C SER A 583 21.11 0.67 -35.91
N THR A 584 20.00 1.34 -36.21
CA THR A 584 19.87 2.79 -36.14
C THR A 584 19.22 3.18 -34.83
N TRP A 585 19.92 3.94 -34.00
CA TRP A 585 19.47 4.30 -32.65
C TRP A 585 19.19 5.79 -32.55
N THR A 586 18.04 6.13 -31.97
CA THR A 586 17.64 7.51 -31.68
C THR A 586 17.55 7.69 -30.17
N ALA A 587 18.16 8.75 -29.65
CA ALA A 587 18.01 9.11 -28.24
C ALA A 587 16.55 9.48 -27.96
N LEU A 588 15.92 8.79 -27.02
CA LEU A 588 14.59 9.09 -26.50
C LEU A 588 14.68 9.99 -25.27
N VAL A 589 15.71 9.74 -24.46
CA VAL A 589 16.01 10.46 -23.22
C VAL A 589 17.51 10.56 -23.08
N ASP A 590 18.00 11.77 -22.79
CA ASP A 590 19.39 12.01 -22.42
C ASP A 590 19.46 12.55 -20.99
N ASN A 591 19.78 11.66 -20.04
CA ASN A 591 20.00 11.96 -18.64
C ASN A 591 21.49 11.79 -18.27
N THR A 592 22.39 12.04 -19.21
CA THR A 592 23.85 11.96 -18.99
C THR A 592 24.36 13.00 -17.99
N THR A 593 23.61 14.07 -17.75
CA THR A 593 23.93 15.15 -16.81
C THR A 593 22.94 15.26 -15.65
N THR A 594 22.05 14.28 -15.46
CA THR A 594 21.03 14.33 -14.40
C THR A 594 21.67 14.37 -13.00
N THR A 595 21.08 15.17 -12.11
CA THR A 595 21.40 15.20 -10.68
C THR A 595 20.40 14.39 -9.85
N SER A 596 19.42 13.74 -10.49
CA SER A 596 18.41 12.95 -9.80
C SER A 596 19.04 11.79 -9.03
N THR A 597 18.50 11.56 -7.84
CA THR A 597 18.87 10.44 -6.98
C THR A 597 17.67 9.52 -6.70
N SER A 598 16.52 9.80 -7.33
CA SER A 598 15.31 9.00 -7.17
C SER A 598 15.54 7.58 -7.67
N GLN A 599 15.14 6.60 -6.84
CA GLN A 599 15.22 5.18 -7.19
C GLN A 599 14.33 4.83 -8.38
N VAL A 600 13.15 5.44 -8.48
CA VAL A 600 12.24 5.28 -9.62
C VAL A 600 12.28 6.54 -10.46
N GLN A 601 12.51 6.40 -11.76
CA GLN A 601 12.57 7.51 -12.70
C GLN A 601 11.70 7.20 -13.92
N THR A 602 10.85 8.16 -14.28
CA THR A 602 9.99 8.08 -15.46
C THR A 602 10.47 9.05 -16.52
N ALA A 603 10.30 8.68 -17.78
CA ALA A 603 10.54 9.57 -18.89
C ALA A 603 9.43 9.42 -19.93
N VAL A 604 8.89 10.54 -20.38
CA VAL A 604 7.87 10.60 -21.43
C VAL A 604 8.58 10.85 -22.76
N SER A 605 8.24 10.07 -23.78
CA SER A 605 8.82 10.21 -25.13
C SER A 605 7.81 9.72 -26.14
N GLN A 606 7.62 10.43 -27.26
CA GLN A 606 6.76 9.98 -28.35
C GLN A 606 7.63 9.55 -29.53
N THR A 607 7.71 8.24 -29.76
CA THR A 607 8.54 7.68 -30.84
C THR A 607 7.96 6.36 -31.34
N GLN A 608 8.46 5.86 -32.47
CA GLN A 608 8.26 4.47 -32.85
C GLN A 608 9.53 3.67 -32.61
N ALA A 609 9.42 2.58 -31.86
CA ALA A 609 10.54 1.68 -31.62
C ALA A 609 10.05 0.23 -31.44
N ARG A 610 10.93 -0.71 -31.82
CA ARG A 610 10.83 -2.13 -31.47
C ARG A 610 11.83 -2.48 -30.37
N TYR A 611 13.01 -1.86 -30.41
CA TYR A 611 14.07 -2.07 -29.45
C TYR A 611 14.21 -0.83 -28.58
N VAL A 612 14.31 -1.03 -27.27
CA VAL A 612 14.59 0.04 -26.29
C VAL A 612 15.84 -0.34 -25.52
N ARG A 613 16.82 0.56 -25.47
CA ARG A 613 18.11 0.35 -24.80
C ARG A 613 18.33 1.42 -23.73
N VAL A 614 18.64 0.99 -22.52
CA VAL A 614 19.14 1.84 -21.43
C VAL A 614 20.65 1.67 -21.38
N THR A 615 21.41 2.76 -21.46
CA THR A 615 22.86 2.75 -21.26
C THR A 615 23.21 3.59 -20.05
N VAL A 616 23.89 3.01 -19.06
CA VAL A 616 24.36 3.74 -17.87
C VAL A 616 25.67 4.44 -18.22
N THR A 617 25.67 5.76 -18.19
CA THR A 617 26.76 6.63 -18.64
C THR A 617 27.56 7.22 -17.48
N GLY A 618 27.03 7.17 -16.25
CA GLY A 618 27.71 7.62 -15.05
C GLY A 618 27.06 7.09 -13.77
N LEU A 619 27.88 6.81 -12.76
CA LEU A 619 27.45 6.27 -11.47
C LEU A 619 28.51 6.57 -10.39
N PRO A 620 28.17 6.54 -9.09
CA PRO A 620 29.13 6.73 -7.99
C PRO A 620 30.11 5.56 -7.83
N ALA A 621 31.24 5.77 -7.16
CA ALA A 621 32.20 4.70 -6.88
C ALA A 621 31.56 3.58 -6.03
N GLY A 622 31.81 2.32 -6.41
CA GLY A 622 31.25 1.14 -5.73
C GLY A 622 29.82 0.77 -6.14
N VAL A 623 29.18 1.57 -7.00
CA VAL A 623 27.84 1.31 -7.56
C VAL A 623 27.97 0.63 -8.92
N TYR A 624 27.04 -0.27 -9.25
CA TYR A 624 27.03 -1.04 -10.49
C TYR A 624 25.80 -0.65 -11.29
N ALA A 625 25.85 -0.75 -12.62
CA ALA A 625 24.66 -0.59 -13.43
C ALA A 625 23.67 -1.71 -13.10
N SER A 626 22.56 -1.38 -12.44
CA SER A 626 21.58 -2.36 -12.00
C SER A 626 20.16 -1.82 -11.99
N ILE A 627 19.27 -2.59 -12.61
CA ILE A 627 17.87 -2.24 -12.84
C ILE A 627 16.98 -3.33 -12.24
N ARG A 628 16.14 -2.95 -11.27
CA ARG A 628 15.10 -3.80 -10.68
C ARG A 628 13.95 -4.01 -11.65
N ASN A 629 13.51 -2.95 -12.33
CA ASN A 629 12.48 -3.06 -13.36
C ASN A 629 12.65 -1.99 -14.43
N LEU A 630 12.47 -2.35 -15.70
CA LEU A 630 12.38 -1.46 -16.86
C LEU A 630 11.02 -1.67 -17.49
N GLU A 631 10.16 -0.67 -17.33
CA GLU A 631 8.83 -0.65 -17.94
C GLU A 631 8.82 0.26 -19.16
N VAL A 632 8.10 -0.16 -20.19
CA VAL A 632 7.89 0.60 -21.43
C VAL A 632 6.38 0.72 -21.65
N TYR A 633 5.92 1.88 -22.10
CA TYR A 633 4.49 2.14 -22.32
C TYR A 633 4.21 2.59 -23.75
N ASP A 634 3.04 2.19 -24.25
CA ASP A 634 2.46 2.63 -25.53
C ASP A 634 1.20 3.50 -25.37
N ARG A 635 0.88 3.89 -24.13
CA ARG A 635 -0.24 4.77 -23.78
C ARG A 635 0.22 5.99 -22.99
N PRO A 636 -0.33 7.20 -23.24
CA PRO A 636 0.08 8.38 -22.49
C PRO A 636 -0.13 8.18 -20.98
N PHE A 637 0.91 8.46 -20.21
CA PHE A 637 0.86 8.40 -18.76
C PHE A 637 1.42 9.68 -18.14
N THR A 638 0.96 10.01 -16.94
CA THR A 638 1.64 10.95 -16.06
C THR A 638 2.44 10.15 -15.06
N ALA A 639 3.67 10.59 -14.79
CA ALA A 639 4.35 10.14 -13.58
C ALA A 639 3.47 10.54 -12.39
N ASP A 640 3.06 9.59 -11.55
CA ASP A 640 2.60 9.96 -10.22
C ASP A 640 3.80 10.52 -9.49
N LEU A 641 3.89 11.84 -9.52
CA LEU A 641 4.89 12.59 -8.79
C LEU A 641 4.67 12.42 -7.26
N GLY A 642 3.53 11.85 -6.87
CA GLY A 642 3.13 11.68 -5.50
C GLY A 642 2.43 12.92 -4.98
N THR A 643 2.11 12.87 -3.69
CA THR A 643 1.56 14.01 -2.98
C THR A 643 2.69 14.84 -2.39
N TYR A 644 2.57 16.16 -2.49
CA TYR A 644 3.57 17.10 -2.04
C TYR A 644 3.01 18.05 -0.99
N LYS A 645 3.88 18.49 -0.09
CA LYS A 645 3.71 19.78 0.59
C LYS A 645 4.57 20.82 -0.11
N VAL A 646 4.04 22.03 -0.25
CA VAL A 646 4.70 23.16 -0.92
C VAL A 646 5.07 24.17 0.16
N ILE A 647 6.35 24.23 0.53
CA ILE A 647 6.85 24.97 1.69
C ILE A 647 7.52 26.26 1.26
N ASN A 648 7.08 27.39 1.80
CA ASN A 648 7.69 28.68 1.52
C ASN A 648 9.07 28.79 2.19
N ARG A 649 10.09 29.25 1.46
CA ARG A 649 11.46 29.39 1.98
C ARG A 649 11.56 30.41 3.11
N ASN A 650 10.83 31.52 3.01
CA ASN A 650 10.94 32.62 3.97
C ASN A 650 10.34 32.25 5.34
N SER A 651 9.19 31.59 5.36
CA SER A 651 8.47 31.29 6.60
C SER A 651 8.58 29.84 7.09
N GLY A 652 8.98 28.91 6.22
CA GLY A 652 8.92 27.46 6.49
C GLY A 652 7.49 26.90 6.53
N LYS A 653 6.48 27.65 6.09
CA LYS A 653 5.06 27.28 6.17
C LYS A 653 4.54 26.73 4.84
N ALA A 654 3.50 25.91 4.91
CA ALA A 654 2.91 25.25 3.77
C ALA A 654 1.89 26.15 3.05
N LEU A 655 1.80 25.97 1.73
CA LEU A 655 0.66 26.44 0.92
C LEU A 655 -0.61 25.69 1.35
N ASP A 656 -1.58 26.43 1.85
CA ASP A 656 -2.77 25.91 2.53
C ASP A 656 -4.05 26.52 1.94
N VAL A 657 -5.07 25.69 1.73
CA VAL A 657 -6.43 26.15 1.44
C VAL A 657 -7.14 26.53 2.75
N SER A 658 -7.42 27.82 2.91
CA SER A 658 -7.99 28.40 4.12
C SER A 658 -9.22 27.63 4.64
N ASN A 659 -9.22 27.36 5.95
CA ASN A 659 -10.24 26.58 6.67
C ASN A 659 -10.50 25.18 6.11
N ALA A 660 -9.55 24.63 5.34
CA ALA A 660 -9.70 23.36 4.66
C ALA A 660 -10.97 23.28 3.81
N SER A 661 -11.35 24.41 3.20
CA SER A 661 -12.56 24.56 2.39
C SER A 661 -12.49 23.70 1.12
N THR A 662 -13.64 23.25 0.64
CA THR A 662 -13.79 22.58 -0.66
C THR A 662 -14.53 23.42 -1.69
N ALA A 663 -14.80 24.70 -1.41
CA ALA A 663 -15.51 25.60 -2.34
C ALA A 663 -14.58 26.18 -3.42
N ASP A 664 -15.16 26.49 -4.59
CA ASP A 664 -14.51 27.33 -5.60
C ASP A 664 -14.29 28.74 -5.04
N GLY A 665 -13.12 29.32 -5.32
CA GLY A 665 -12.75 30.64 -4.83
C GLY A 665 -12.19 30.65 -3.41
N ALA A 666 -12.06 29.49 -2.74
CA ALA A 666 -11.43 29.45 -1.42
C ALA A 666 -9.97 29.91 -1.51
N THR A 667 -9.58 30.80 -0.59
CA THR A 667 -8.31 31.52 -0.65
C THR A 667 -7.13 30.62 -0.26
N LEU A 668 -5.99 30.88 -0.92
CA LEU A 668 -4.71 30.30 -0.54
C LEU A 668 -4.01 31.19 0.48
N ILE A 669 -3.54 30.54 1.54
CA ILE A 669 -2.79 31.15 2.64
C ILE A 669 -1.51 30.34 2.88
N GLN A 670 -0.62 30.87 3.71
CA GLN A 670 0.42 30.07 4.36
C GLN A 670 -0.02 29.65 5.78
N TRP A 671 0.32 28.43 6.18
CA TRP A 671 0.05 27.92 7.53
C TRP A 671 1.12 26.91 7.99
N PRO A 672 1.40 26.75 9.30
CA PRO A 672 2.23 25.67 9.80
C PRO A 672 1.76 24.30 9.29
N TYR A 673 2.69 23.49 8.78
CA TYR A 673 2.33 22.18 8.24
C TYR A 673 1.91 21.24 9.38
N GLY A 674 0.64 20.84 9.37
CA GLY A 674 0.03 19.92 10.34
C GLY A 674 -0.37 18.57 9.75
N GLY A 675 -0.05 18.31 8.47
CA GLY A 675 -0.39 17.06 7.78
C GLY A 675 -1.81 17.00 7.22
N GLY A 676 -2.63 18.05 7.37
CA GLY A 676 -4.00 18.09 6.84
C GLY A 676 -4.03 18.04 5.31
N THR A 677 -5.02 17.36 4.72
CA THR A 677 -5.15 17.18 3.26
C THR A 677 -5.36 18.50 2.49
N ASN A 678 -5.76 19.58 3.17
CA ASN A 678 -5.83 20.93 2.60
C ASN A 678 -4.45 21.59 2.39
N GLN A 679 -3.38 21.02 2.95
CA GLN A 679 -1.99 21.47 2.79
C GLN A 679 -1.19 20.58 1.83
N GLN A 680 -1.87 19.61 1.21
CA GLN A 680 -1.26 18.60 0.36
C GLN A 680 -1.71 18.82 -1.09
N TRP A 681 -0.77 18.67 -2.02
CA TRP A 681 -0.94 19.01 -3.42
C TRP A 681 -0.41 17.90 -4.33
N ASN A 682 -1.21 17.50 -5.32
CA ASN A 682 -0.75 16.62 -6.39
C ASN A 682 -0.31 17.49 -7.58
N LEU A 683 0.88 17.22 -8.11
CA LEU A 683 1.38 17.88 -9.32
C LEU A 683 0.96 17.04 -10.54
N LEU A 684 0.05 17.59 -11.34
CA LEU A 684 -0.45 16.96 -12.56
C LEU A 684 0.33 17.54 -13.75
N PRO A 685 1.30 16.81 -14.32
CA PRO A 685 2.17 17.33 -15.38
C PRO A 685 1.44 17.50 -16.72
N ASN A 686 1.86 18.50 -17.48
CA ASN A 686 1.57 18.67 -18.90
C ASN A 686 2.81 18.33 -19.75
N THR A 687 2.58 18.10 -21.04
CA THR A 687 3.65 17.80 -22.02
C THR A 687 4.64 18.95 -22.23
N ASP A 688 4.27 20.19 -21.91
CA ASP A 688 5.13 21.39 -22.04
C ASP A 688 5.95 21.70 -20.77
N GLY A 689 5.92 20.82 -19.76
CA GLY A 689 6.60 21.00 -18.48
C GLY A 689 5.88 21.90 -17.47
N SER A 690 4.66 22.36 -17.77
CA SER A 690 3.78 22.97 -16.77
C SER A 690 3.03 21.92 -15.94
N PHE A 691 2.47 22.35 -14.82
CA PHE A 691 1.75 21.51 -13.87
C PHE A 691 0.44 22.18 -13.46
N ARG A 692 -0.58 21.37 -13.20
CA ARG A 692 -1.69 21.76 -12.34
C ARG A 692 -1.41 21.27 -10.94
N LEU A 693 -1.63 22.12 -9.94
CA LEU A 693 -1.52 21.73 -8.53
C LEU A 693 -2.93 21.46 -8.02
N ALA A 694 -3.29 20.18 -7.85
CA ALA A 694 -4.58 19.77 -7.34
C ALA A 694 -4.52 19.58 -5.82
N ASN A 695 -5.37 20.28 -5.08
CA ASN A 695 -5.45 20.13 -3.63
C ASN A 695 -6.03 18.75 -3.28
N VAL A 696 -5.37 18.02 -2.39
CA VAL A 696 -5.78 16.64 -2.04
C VAL A 696 -7.16 16.59 -1.38
N LYS A 697 -7.52 17.60 -0.57
CA LYS A 697 -8.81 17.61 0.13
C LYS A 697 -10.00 17.84 -0.81
N SER A 698 -9.87 18.79 -1.73
CA SER A 698 -11.00 19.26 -2.55
C SER A 698 -11.01 18.70 -3.98
N GLY A 699 -9.87 18.18 -4.45
CA GLY A 699 -9.63 17.85 -5.87
C GLY A 699 -9.53 19.06 -6.79
N LYS A 700 -9.63 20.29 -6.27
CA LYS A 700 -9.62 21.55 -7.04
C LYS A 700 -8.21 22.03 -7.32
N LEU A 701 -8.06 22.84 -8.36
CA LEU A 701 -6.77 23.30 -8.86
C LEU A 701 -6.38 24.65 -8.27
N LEU A 702 -5.09 24.84 -7.96
CA LEU A 702 -4.50 26.15 -7.70
C LEU A 702 -4.72 27.05 -8.91
N GLN A 703 -5.30 28.22 -8.66
CA GLN A 703 -5.77 29.12 -9.69
C GLN A 703 -5.30 30.56 -9.42
N SER A 704 -4.79 31.21 -10.48
CA SER A 704 -4.78 32.66 -10.58
C SER A 704 -6.20 33.13 -11.00
N PRO A 705 -6.92 33.90 -10.17
CA PRO A 705 -8.33 34.23 -10.43
C PRO A 705 -8.48 35.19 -11.62
N ASP A 706 -7.60 36.18 -11.73
CA ASP A 706 -7.63 37.22 -12.77
C ASP A 706 -6.19 37.61 -13.18
N SER A 707 -6.02 38.71 -13.92
CA SER A 707 -4.70 39.26 -14.27
C SER A 707 -4.35 40.49 -13.42
N THR A 708 -4.92 40.61 -12.22
CA THR A 708 -4.69 41.73 -11.31
C THR A 708 -3.48 41.44 -10.42
N GLN A 709 -2.48 42.32 -10.45
CA GLN A 709 -1.29 42.19 -9.60
C GLN A 709 -1.71 42.26 -8.12
N GLY A 710 -1.24 41.30 -7.33
CA GLY A 710 -1.55 41.21 -5.91
C GLY A 710 -2.90 40.56 -5.58
N ALA A 711 -3.64 40.06 -6.57
CA ALA A 711 -4.82 39.26 -6.28
C ALA A 711 -4.46 37.97 -5.56
N THR A 712 -5.26 37.61 -4.57
CA THR A 712 -5.12 36.36 -3.81
C THR A 712 -5.37 35.16 -4.71
N LEU A 713 -4.45 34.19 -4.69
CA LEU A 713 -4.66 32.92 -5.36
C LEU A 713 -5.82 32.17 -4.69
N ALA A 714 -6.56 31.41 -5.49
CA ALA A 714 -7.66 30.60 -5.00
C ALA A 714 -7.57 29.16 -5.53
N GLN A 715 -8.35 28.25 -4.95
CA GLN A 715 -8.64 26.98 -5.62
C GLN A 715 -9.91 27.08 -6.46
N ALA A 716 -9.99 26.34 -7.57
CA ALA A 716 -11.20 26.23 -8.35
C ALA A 716 -11.31 24.89 -9.10
N SER A 717 -12.53 24.52 -9.46
CA SER A 717 -12.83 23.41 -10.38
C SER A 717 -12.09 23.59 -11.70
N ASP A 718 -11.65 22.49 -12.29
CA ASP A 718 -10.94 22.50 -13.57
C ASP A 718 -11.83 23.10 -14.67
N ASN A 719 -11.39 24.21 -15.27
CA ASN A 719 -12.09 24.90 -16.34
C ASN A 719 -11.33 24.83 -17.68
N GLY A 720 -10.24 24.08 -17.76
CA GLY A 720 -9.38 23.98 -18.94
C GLY A 720 -8.49 25.21 -19.19
N GLY A 721 -8.57 26.25 -18.38
CA GLY A 721 -7.89 27.53 -18.59
C GLY A 721 -6.40 27.51 -18.27
N ASP A 722 -5.64 28.35 -18.99
CA ASP A 722 -4.21 28.64 -18.80
C ASP A 722 -3.87 29.17 -17.39
N ASN A 723 -4.86 29.78 -16.73
CA ASN A 723 -4.75 30.33 -15.39
C ASN A 723 -4.63 29.30 -14.25
N GLN A 724 -4.85 28.02 -14.56
CA GLN A 724 -4.68 26.90 -13.64
C GLN A 724 -3.37 26.12 -13.89
N TRP A 725 -2.56 26.54 -14.86
CA TRP A 725 -1.28 25.92 -15.18
C TRP A 725 -0.10 26.72 -14.60
N TRP A 726 0.90 26.01 -14.08
CA TRP A 726 2.03 26.57 -13.33
C TRP A 726 3.35 25.91 -13.75
N LYS A 727 4.38 26.70 -14.02
CA LYS A 727 5.75 26.20 -14.26
C LYS A 727 6.53 26.24 -12.96
N LEU A 728 7.28 25.18 -12.68
CA LEU A 728 8.25 25.13 -11.58
C LEU A 728 9.61 25.59 -12.10
N VAL A 729 9.91 26.88 -11.93
CA VAL A 729 11.18 27.46 -12.39
C VAL A 729 12.19 27.41 -11.25
N PRO A 730 13.37 26.77 -11.39
CA PRO A 730 14.39 26.77 -10.36
C PRO A 730 14.73 28.18 -9.88
N SER A 731 14.80 28.39 -8.57
CA SER A 731 15.23 29.67 -8.01
C SER A 731 16.76 29.79 -7.98
N ALA A 732 17.27 30.97 -7.63
CA ALA A 732 18.71 31.17 -7.41
C ALA A 732 19.27 30.36 -6.22
N THR A 733 18.40 29.82 -5.36
CA THR A 733 18.77 29.00 -4.22
C THR A 733 18.45 27.54 -4.51
N SER A 734 19.49 26.70 -4.48
CA SER A 734 19.36 25.27 -4.75
C SER A 734 18.29 24.62 -3.87
N GLY A 735 17.45 23.77 -4.48
CA GLY A 735 16.36 23.08 -3.80
C GLY A 735 15.02 23.85 -3.76
N TYR A 736 14.96 25.08 -4.26
CA TYR A 736 13.74 25.90 -4.31
C TYR A 736 13.31 26.23 -5.74
N HIS A 737 12.01 26.45 -5.92
CA HIS A 737 11.37 26.76 -7.20
C HIS A 737 10.41 27.94 -7.04
N ARG A 738 10.22 28.69 -8.12
CA ARG A 738 9.13 29.66 -8.27
C ARG A 738 7.99 29.01 -9.03
N LEU A 739 6.76 29.11 -8.48
CA LEU A 739 5.56 28.63 -9.14
C LEU A 739 5.03 29.74 -10.05
N ILE A 740 5.38 29.70 -11.33
CA ILE A 740 5.03 30.73 -12.32
C ILE A 740 3.74 30.36 -13.05
N ASN A 741 2.70 31.18 -12.94
CA ASN A 741 1.44 30.94 -13.66
C ASN A 741 1.63 31.09 -15.18
N VAL A 742 1.07 30.16 -15.96
CA VAL A 742 1.23 30.14 -17.42
C VAL A 742 0.52 31.32 -18.09
N ARG A 743 -0.65 31.74 -17.60
CA ARG A 743 -1.40 32.89 -18.15
C ARG A 743 -0.69 34.21 -17.92
N THR A 744 -0.30 34.48 -16.68
CA THR A 744 0.18 35.82 -16.27
C THR A 744 1.69 35.96 -16.28
N GLY A 745 2.44 34.85 -16.23
CA GLY A 745 3.90 34.88 -16.04
C GLY A 745 4.33 35.31 -14.63
N TRP A 746 3.40 35.42 -13.68
CA TRP A 746 3.64 35.85 -12.31
C TRP A 746 3.74 34.67 -11.35
N CYS A 747 4.46 34.84 -10.26
CA CYS A 747 4.69 33.78 -9.28
C CYS A 747 3.68 33.78 -8.13
N ALA A 748 3.50 32.63 -7.50
CA ALA A 748 2.90 32.53 -6.17
C ALA A 748 3.81 33.20 -5.13
N ASP A 749 3.29 34.23 -4.45
CA ASP A 749 4.02 35.12 -3.55
C ASP A 749 3.30 35.18 -2.19
N VAL A 750 4.02 34.97 -1.09
CA VAL A 750 3.47 35.27 0.23
C VAL A 750 3.48 36.78 0.46
N LYS A 751 2.28 37.37 0.54
CA LYS A 751 2.06 38.82 0.60
C LYS A 751 2.95 39.48 1.65
N ASP A 752 3.60 40.58 1.24
CA ASP A 752 4.48 41.42 2.05
C ASP A 752 5.67 40.67 2.69
N ALA A 753 6.04 39.51 2.15
CA ALA A 753 7.04 38.61 2.73
C ALA A 753 6.77 38.27 4.21
N SER A 754 5.50 38.29 4.61
CA SER A 754 5.07 37.99 5.97
C SER A 754 5.45 36.57 6.36
N THR A 755 5.73 36.36 7.64
CA THR A 755 5.84 35.02 8.24
C THR A 755 4.63 34.68 9.09
N ALA A 756 3.59 35.51 9.15
CA ALA A 756 2.40 35.28 9.97
C ALA A 756 1.48 34.18 9.40
N ASP A 757 0.86 33.42 10.30
CA ASP A 757 -0.13 32.40 9.98
C ASP A 757 -1.35 33.04 9.29
N GLY A 758 -1.87 32.39 8.25
CA GLY A 758 -3.05 32.88 7.54
C GLY A 758 -2.75 33.98 6.53
N THR A 759 -1.49 34.37 6.31
CA THR A 759 -1.17 35.35 5.28
C THR A 759 -1.51 34.82 3.90
N ASN A 760 -2.22 35.61 3.09
CA ASN A 760 -2.60 35.26 1.73
C ASN A 760 -1.39 35.02 0.84
N VAL A 761 -1.51 34.01 -0.02
CA VAL A 761 -0.64 33.82 -1.18
C VAL A 761 -1.28 34.52 -2.37
N ILE A 762 -0.55 35.44 -2.98
CA ILE A 762 -1.00 36.32 -4.07
C ILE A 762 -0.24 35.98 -5.36
N GLN A 763 -0.74 36.46 -6.49
CA GLN A 763 0.05 36.53 -7.72
C GLN A 763 0.87 37.81 -7.77
N TRP A 764 2.17 37.70 -8.01
CA TRP A 764 3.06 38.85 -8.08
C TRP A 764 4.16 38.66 -9.15
N PRO A 765 4.62 39.72 -9.83
CA PRO A 765 5.79 39.62 -10.69
C PRO A 765 6.99 39.02 -9.94
N ASP A 766 7.76 38.21 -10.65
CA ASP A 766 8.97 37.62 -10.09
C ASP A 766 9.98 38.72 -9.70
N ALA A 767 10.21 38.85 -8.40
CA ALA A 767 11.12 39.83 -7.78
C ALA A 767 12.32 39.13 -7.12
N GLY A 768 12.40 37.80 -7.20
CA GLY A 768 13.45 36.98 -6.60
C GLY A 768 13.51 36.97 -5.07
N GLY A 769 12.41 37.32 -4.40
CA GLY A 769 12.30 37.32 -2.95
C GLY A 769 12.18 35.92 -2.35
N ALA A 770 12.63 35.74 -1.11
CA ALA A 770 12.49 34.46 -0.39
C ALA A 770 11.02 34.03 -0.20
N ASN A 771 10.09 34.98 -0.20
CA ASN A 771 8.65 34.78 -0.11
C ASN A 771 8.03 34.25 -1.41
N GLN A 772 8.78 34.22 -2.51
CA GLN A 772 8.39 33.66 -3.81
C GLN A 772 9.04 32.29 -4.09
N ASP A 773 9.93 31.86 -3.22
CA ASP A 773 10.66 30.61 -3.32
C ASP A 773 9.96 29.50 -2.53
N TRP A 774 9.67 28.40 -3.21
CA TRP A 774 8.93 27.28 -2.66
C TRP A 774 9.71 25.98 -2.81
N GLN A 775 9.76 25.20 -1.73
CA GLN A 775 10.27 23.85 -1.73
C GLN A 775 9.11 22.89 -1.99
N ILE A 776 9.29 22.01 -2.98
CA ILE A 776 8.34 20.95 -3.29
C ILE A 776 8.84 19.69 -2.58
N VAL A 777 8.15 19.27 -1.51
CA VAL A 777 8.58 18.16 -0.66
C VAL A 777 7.59 17.02 -0.79
N SER A 778 8.05 15.86 -1.27
CA SER A 778 7.24 14.64 -1.35
C SER A 778 6.81 14.18 0.03
N LEU A 779 5.58 13.69 0.17
CA LEU A 779 5.02 13.14 1.40
C LEU A 779 5.18 11.62 1.50
#